data_AF-A0A329LTB2-F1
#
_entry.id   AF-A0A329LTB2-F1
#
_cell.length_a   1.000
_cell.length_b   1.000
_cell.length_c   1.000
_cell.angle_alpha   90.00
_cell.angle_beta   90.00
_cell.angle_gamma   90.00
#
_symmetry.space_group_name_H-M   'P 1'
#
loop_
_entity.id
_entity.type
_entity.pdbx_description
1 polymer ?
#
loop_
_entity_poly.entity_id
_entity_poly.type
_entity_poly.pdbx_seq_one_letter_code
_entity_poly.pdbx_strand_id
1 'polypeptide(L)'
;MNVPDADRILSGLKGFQRDAVEHIVDRLYRAPNSSGRFLVADETGLGKSVVARGVIASTIAQLQNAAHIDRIDVVYICSSTDLAKQNLRRLNVTGDPLIGITSRLTMLALETTRLASDSTLSGKKVNLVSFTPGTSFEMGWQTGSAPERQLLHIMLNGATSSDPELERASALFFQGGVASVDRFEAGIAGMRAKLGATGLDEVIQREFTELIQNSGLREHFYLTRDRLRGLSALPPDLRREVNHLISGLRGALAQASVESLEPDLVILDEFQRFRHLIDPNSGSAASELAHHLFNHRDAKVLLLSATPYKPYTTVADDSDDDHYRDFMTTLEFLADGDSTALNRIRAGFRNYRQAIIEGSDAVTEALELRDALLPFMSRSERPPLEEGRDLHVRRIVSSVPTPDDLREYASLQSFAREIDSPVSLDYWKSIPYFASFMEGYRPGERARMQFETGSATTELASTIGRLRSIDPQAVRSYQELDYANARLRELAAETVENDWWKLLWVPPSMPYLNPAGVFSEFSNGSMTKRLIFSAWSSVPTSVASLLSYEAERRMVAESGLTENTADARRAVSSRFDYVLRDGKAAAMSTLALFWPHPTLAEIGDPLTVLHDGPQLLEADVVRTRVNDRIRSAVVPPDDDRSDAAWVAYFAWPGSWPVGPQRRSDAAAYWLAGHGGATKDSEIADSGGALREHAKAALEQPPSPHWHEDLGLLALHSPGNIAYRALLRICDEIDDDLRIVLWRSAARLANGIRTLFNRMDVMFLLDQIYGKEQPYWRSVLQYCADGNLQSVLDEYCFQLKLEFAGSGIDAAALAQIADRAIEALTLRTSRYTARATEEQFAKIPITVRFALRYGGAVGDAESVRAPEVRNAFNSPFWPFVLASTSVGQEGIDFHWWSHSVVHWNLPSNPVDFEQREGRVNRFGGHAVRKNVASAHGRSALAATRPGKHPWQNAFDAAIDHPELGEFSPWWIYPGDARVERLIVHFPLSREDAQYERLRDSLTLYRMMLGQPRQEDMMELLRQRGVIESHVAQLDLRPPSRS
;
A
#
# COMPACT_ATOMS: atom_id res chain seq x y z
N MET A 1 -14.56 12.52 -25.50
CA MET A 1 -13.28 11.78 -25.42
C MET A 1 -13.40 10.54 -26.30
N ASN A 2 -12.38 10.25 -27.12
CA ASN A 2 -12.38 9.12 -28.07
C ASN A 2 -12.11 7.79 -27.34
N VAL A 3 -12.41 6.66 -28.01
CA VAL A 3 -11.96 5.30 -27.63
C VAL A 3 -10.49 5.36 -27.18
N PRO A 4 -10.09 4.66 -26.10
CA PRO A 4 -8.71 4.70 -25.62
C PRO A 4 -7.75 4.38 -26.76
N ASP A 5 -6.78 5.28 -26.97
CA ASP A 5 -5.70 5.08 -27.92
C ASP A 5 -4.78 3.98 -27.38
N ALA A 6 -5.06 2.75 -27.78
CA ALA A 6 -4.29 1.58 -27.38
C ALA A 6 -2.81 1.76 -27.74
N ASP A 7 -2.49 2.40 -28.87
CA ASP A 7 -1.11 2.65 -29.28
C ASP A 7 -0.41 3.61 -28.31
N ARG A 8 -1.10 4.64 -27.83
CA ARG A 8 -0.56 5.53 -26.78
C ARG A 8 -0.27 4.77 -25.48
N ILE A 9 -1.16 3.89 -25.03
CA ILE A 9 -0.95 3.10 -23.80
C ILE A 9 0.22 2.13 -23.96
N LEU A 10 0.27 1.43 -25.09
CA LEU A 10 1.33 0.48 -25.43
C LEU A 10 2.69 1.18 -25.61
N SER A 11 2.71 2.43 -26.07
CA SER A 11 3.96 3.21 -26.20
C SER A 11 4.63 3.52 -24.85
N GLY A 12 3.87 3.50 -23.75
CA GLY A 12 4.39 3.70 -22.39
C GLY A 12 4.95 2.43 -21.75
N LEU A 13 4.80 1.27 -22.39
CA LEU A 13 5.32 -0.01 -21.91
C LEU A 13 6.80 -0.18 -22.24
N LYS A 14 7.52 -0.90 -21.39
CA LYS A 14 8.88 -1.37 -21.73
C LYS A 14 8.83 -2.49 -22.78
N GLY A 15 9.95 -2.75 -23.46
CA GLY A 15 10.00 -3.71 -24.57
C GLY A 15 9.43 -5.09 -24.21
N PHE A 16 9.95 -5.71 -23.15
CA PHE A 16 9.49 -7.01 -22.67
C PHE A 16 8.01 -7.00 -22.24
N GLN A 17 7.52 -5.89 -21.67
CA GLN A 17 6.11 -5.75 -21.29
C GLN A 17 5.21 -5.67 -22.52
N ARG A 18 5.67 -4.95 -23.55
CA ARG A 18 4.97 -4.83 -24.82
C ARG A 18 4.93 -6.16 -25.56
N ASP A 19 6.04 -6.89 -25.61
CA ASP A 19 6.14 -8.23 -26.20
C ASP A 19 5.22 -9.21 -25.46
N ALA A 20 5.17 -9.14 -24.12
CA ALA A 20 4.22 -9.91 -23.33
C ALA A 20 2.77 -9.59 -23.69
N VAL A 21 2.39 -8.31 -23.76
CA VAL A 21 1.02 -7.91 -24.15
C VAL A 21 0.66 -8.43 -25.54
N GLU A 22 1.54 -8.26 -26.53
CA GLU A 22 1.26 -8.73 -27.89
C GLU A 22 1.11 -10.26 -27.96
N HIS A 23 1.99 -10.99 -27.27
CA HIS A 23 1.92 -12.46 -27.18
C HIS A 23 0.62 -12.93 -26.51
N ILE A 24 0.22 -12.29 -25.40
CA ILE A 24 -1.04 -12.60 -24.71
C ILE A 24 -2.22 -12.33 -25.64
N VAL A 25 -2.23 -11.18 -26.31
CA VAL A 25 -3.34 -10.77 -27.18
C VAL A 25 -3.46 -11.67 -28.41
N ASP A 26 -2.33 -12.09 -28.99
CA ASP A 26 -2.29 -13.11 -30.05
C ASP A 26 -2.90 -14.42 -29.55
N ARG A 27 -2.44 -14.90 -28.38
CA ARG A 27 -2.90 -16.15 -27.78
C ARG A 27 -4.34 -16.11 -27.32
N LEU A 28 -4.91 -14.98 -26.89
CA LEU A 28 -6.29 -14.92 -26.43
C LEU A 28 -7.32 -14.73 -27.55
N TYR A 29 -6.96 -14.04 -28.65
CA TYR A 29 -7.95 -13.60 -29.65
C TYR A 29 -7.63 -13.96 -31.10
N ARG A 30 -6.35 -14.14 -31.48
CA ARG A 30 -5.94 -14.24 -32.89
C ARG A 30 -5.54 -15.66 -33.30
N ALA A 31 -4.90 -16.41 -32.39
CA ALA A 31 -4.41 -17.75 -32.67
C ALA A 31 -5.56 -18.78 -32.79
N PRO A 32 -5.59 -19.62 -33.83
CA PRO A 32 -6.68 -20.58 -34.07
C PRO A 32 -6.72 -21.75 -33.07
N ASN A 33 -5.60 -22.06 -32.42
CA ASN A 33 -5.48 -23.14 -31.43
C ASN A 33 -5.45 -22.58 -29.99
N SER A 34 -6.16 -21.49 -29.75
CA SER A 34 -6.24 -20.85 -28.44
C SER A 34 -7.25 -21.56 -27.52
N SER A 35 -6.87 -21.78 -26.27
CA SER A 35 -7.80 -22.17 -25.20
C SER A 35 -8.59 -20.98 -24.62
N GLY A 36 -8.27 -19.75 -25.02
CA GLY A 36 -8.78 -18.53 -24.40
C GLY A 36 -8.24 -18.27 -22.99
N ARG A 37 -7.23 -19.03 -22.53
CA ARG A 37 -6.64 -18.92 -21.20
C ARG A 37 -5.12 -18.78 -21.29
N PHE A 38 -4.52 -17.87 -20.52
CA PHE A 38 -3.07 -17.61 -20.56
C PHE A 38 -2.48 -17.25 -19.20
N LEU A 39 -1.22 -17.62 -18.95
CA LEU A 39 -0.49 -17.33 -17.70
C LEU A 39 0.73 -16.41 -17.93
N VAL A 40 0.79 -15.30 -17.19
CA VAL A 40 1.98 -14.47 -17.06
C VAL A 40 2.66 -14.79 -15.74
N ALA A 41 3.82 -15.45 -15.83
CA ALA A 41 4.60 -15.95 -14.71
C ALA A 41 5.86 -15.10 -14.43
N ASP A 42 5.87 -13.80 -14.78
CA ASP A 42 7.06 -12.93 -14.66
C ASP A 42 7.67 -12.89 -13.23
N GLU A 43 8.87 -12.37 -13.05
CA GLU A 43 9.42 -12.15 -11.72
C GLU A 43 8.60 -11.09 -10.93
N THR A 44 8.64 -11.16 -9.59
CA THR A 44 7.99 -10.15 -8.74
C THR A 44 8.59 -8.76 -8.97
N GLY A 45 7.73 -7.75 -9.13
CA GLY A 45 8.15 -6.35 -9.30
C GLY A 45 8.33 -5.90 -10.76
N LEU A 46 8.16 -6.77 -11.76
CA LEU A 46 8.25 -6.41 -13.19
C LEU A 46 6.99 -5.78 -13.80
N GLY A 47 5.95 -5.55 -12.99
CA GLY A 47 4.75 -4.82 -13.41
C GLY A 47 3.70 -5.68 -14.12
N LYS A 48 3.32 -6.83 -13.57
CA LYS A 48 2.22 -7.67 -14.10
C LYS A 48 0.91 -6.90 -14.31
N SER A 49 0.57 -5.99 -13.39
CA SER A 49 -0.60 -5.13 -13.52
C SER A 49 -0.47 -4.13 -14.67
N VAL A 50 0.76 -3.73 -15.03
CA VAL A 50 1.04 -2.87 -16.19
C VAL A 50 0.88 -3.67 -17.49
N VAL A 51 1.34 -4.92 -17.52
CA VAL A 51 1.05 -5.86 -18.63
C VAL A 51 -0.46 -6.07 -18.76
N ALA A 52 -1.16 -6.35 -17.65
CA ALA A 52 -2.62 -6.51 -17.64
C ALA A 52 -3.35 -5.24 -18.13
N ARG A 53 -2.89 -4.04 -17.77
CA ARG A 53 -3.40 -2.78 -18.32
C ARG A 53 -3.27 -2.71 -19.84
N GLY A 54 -2.12 -3.11 -20.38
CA GLY A 54 -1.90 -3.20 -21.83
C GLY A 54 -2.81 -4.23 -22.51
N VAL A 55 -3.06 -5.37 -21.85
CA VAL A 55 -4.01 -6.40 -22.32
C VAL A 55 -5.44 -5.86 -22.31
N ILE A 56 -5.86 -5.13 -21.28
CA ILE A 56 -7.19 -4.50 -21.20
C ILE A 56 -7.36 -3.49 -22.35
N ALA A 57 -6.38 -2.59 -22.56
CA ALA A 57 -6.43 -1.63 -23.65
C ALA A 57 -6.56 -2.31 -25.03
N SER A 58 -5.78 -3.36 -25.25
CA SER A 58 -5.81 -4.13 -26.50
C SER A 58 -7.12 -4.92 -26.67
N THR A 59 -7.66 -5.47 -25.57
CA THR A 59 -8.95 -6.14 -25.54
C THR A 59 -10.09 -5.20 -25.93
N ILE A 60 -10.11 -3.99 -25.33
CA ILE A 60 -11.11 -2.96 -25.67
C ILE A 60 -11.03 -2.63 -27.16
N ALA A 61 -9.82 -2.40 -27.69
CA ALA A 61 -9.62 -2.10 -29.10
C ALA A 61 -10.15 -3.20 -30.04
N GLN A 62 -10.02 -4.47 -29.65
CA GLN A 62 -10.57 -5.59 -30.44
C GLN A 62 -12.10 -5.69 -30.34
N LEU A 63 -12.66 -5.59 -29.13
CA LEU A 63 -14.09 -5.81 -28.89
C LEU A 63 -14.97 -4.62 -29.28
N GLN A 64 -14.41 -3.42 -29.41
CA GLN A 64 -15.16 -2.21 -29.77
C GLN A 64 -15.95 -2.34 -31.08
N ASN A 65 -15.43 -3.11 -32.04
CA ASN A 65 -16.04 -3.32 -33.36
C ASN A 65 -16.80 -4.65 -33.49
N ALA A 66 -16.84 -5.49 -32.44
CA ALA A 66 -17.45 -6.81 -32.49
C ALA A 66 -18.99 -6.74 -32.44
N ALA A 67 -19.71 -7.05 -33.51
CA ALA A 67 -21.17 -6.85 -33.57
C ALA A 67 -22.01 -7.64 -32.55
N HIS A 68 -21.44 -8.65 -31.87
CA HIS A 68 -22.15 -9.51 -30.90
C HIS A 68 -21.96 -9.08 -29.43
N ILE A 69 -21.15 -8.04 -29.17
CA ILE A 69 -20.85 -7.54 -27.83
C ILE A 69 -21.50 -6.17 -27.68
N ASP A 70 -22.39 -5.96 -26.71
CA ASP A 70 -23.05 -4.66 -26.51
C ASP A 70 -22.28 -3.76 -25.53
N ARG A 71 -21.59 -4.37 -24.55
CA ARG A 71 -20.73 -3.72 -23.56
C ARG A 71 -19.53 -4.62 -23.25
N ILE A 72 -18.44 -4.04 -22.76
CA ILE A 72 -17.19 -4.75 -22.46
C ILE A 72 -17.01 -4.85 -20.95
N ASP A 73 -17.06 -6.06 -20.40
CA ASP A 73 -16.96 -6.33 -18.96
C ASP A 73 -15.63 -7.01 -18.61
N VAL A 74 -14.75 -6.28 -17.92
CA VAL A 74 -13.47 -6.80 -17.41
C VAL A 74 -13.59 -7.10 -15.93
N VAL A 75 -13.33 -8.35 -15.56
CA VAL A 75 -13.38 -8.84 -14.18
C VAL A 75 -11.98 -9.04 -13.63
N TYR A 76 -11.67 -8.41 -12.50
CA TYR A 76 -10.36 -8.51 -11.83
C TYR A 76 -10.51 -9.18 -10.46
N ILE A 77 -9.93 -10.37 -10.30
CA ILE A 77 -9.95 -11.14 -9.06
C ILE A 77 -8.58 -11.04 -8.40
N CYS A 78 -8.53 -10.65 -7.12
CA CYS A 78 -7.27 -10.52 -6.39
C CYS A 78 -7.40 -10.90 -4.92
N SER A 79 -6.27 -11.10 -4.24
CA SER A 79 -6.22 -11.66 -2.89
C SER A 79 -6.78 -10.74 -1.78
N SER A 80 -6.83 -9.41 -1.99
CA SER A 80 -7.28 -8.46 -0.97
C SER A 80 -7.96 -7.23 -1.57
N THR A 81 -8.87 -6.61 -0.82
CA THR A 81 -9.58 -5.40 -1.25
C THR A 81 -8.65 -4.20 -1.41
N ASP A 82 -7.53 -4.19 -0.69
CA ASP A 82 -6.54 -3.11 -0.77
C ASP A 82 -5.73 -3.20 -2.06
N LEU A 83 -5.37 -4.43 -2.45
CA LEU A 83 -4.77 -4.71 -3.76
C LEU A 83 -5.74 -4.35 -4.89
N ALA A 84 -7.03 -4.71 -4.76
CA ALA A 84 -8.07 -4.35 -5.71
C ALA A 84 -8.11 -2.82 -5.94
N LYS A 85 -8.24 -2.03 -4.88
CA LYS A 85 -8.30 -0.57 -4.97
C LYS A 85 -7.05 0.04 -5.61
N GLN A 86 -5.86 -0.50 -5.32
CA GLN A 86 -4.62 -0.04 -5.91
C GLN A 86 -4.56 -0.34 -7.41
N ASN A 87 -4.79 -1.60 -7.77
CA ASN A 87 -4.61 -2.06 -9.13
C ASN A 87 -5.73 -1.58 -10.04
N LEU A 88 -6.97 -1.46 -9.58
CA LEU A 88 -8.08 -0.90 -10.36
C LEU A 88 -7.77 0.51 -10.92
N ARG A 89 -7.12 1.37 -10.12
CA ARG A 89 -6.71 2.71 -10.61
C ARG A 89 -5.68 2.60 -11.73
N ARG A 90 -4.72 1.69 -11.59
CA ARG A 90 -3.68 1.45 -12.60
C ARG A 90 -4.24 0.78 -13.87
N LEU A 91 -5.22 -0.10 -13.72
CA LEU A 91 -5.87 -0.86 -14.79
C LEU A 91 -6.91 -0.03 -15.57
N ASN A 92 -7.36 1.11 -15.04
CA ASN A 92 -8.31 1.97 -15.73
C ASN A 92 -7.63 2.68 -16.92
N VAL A 93 -8.02 2.30 -18.14
CA VAL A 93 -7.44 2.80 -19.40
C VAL A 93 -8.29 3.82 -20.13
N THR A 94 -9.55 4.00 -19.73
CA THR A 94 -10.51 4.88 -20.40
C THR A 94 -10.60 6.27 -19.75
N GLY A 95 -10.05 6.43 -18.54
CA GLY A 95 -10.05 7.68 -17.80
C GLY A 95 -11.37 8.02 -17.11
N ASP A 96 -12.39 7.16 -17.21
CA ASP A 96 -13.67 7.38 -16.53
C ASP A 96 -13.54 7.00 -15.02
N PRO A 97 -13.74 7.95 -14.10
CA PRO A 97 -13.59 7.72 -12.66
C PRO A 97 -14.66 6.77 -12.08
N LEU A 98 -15.73 6.48 -12.81
CA LEU A 98 -16.86 5.64 -12.37
C LEU A 98 -16.69 4.14 -12.68
N ILE A 99 -15.59 3.75 -13.33
CA ILE A 99 -15.42 2.39 -13.89
C ILE A 99 -15.10 1.32 -12.86
N GLY A 100 -14.50 1.67 -11.72
CA GLY A 100 -14.03 0.70 -10.73
C GLY A 100 -15.10 0.31 -9.71
N ILE A 101 -15.77 -0.83 -9.92
CA ILE A 101 -16.74 -1.36 -8.95
C ILE A 101 -16.07 -2.41 -8.07
N THR A 102 -15.84 -2.07 -6.80
CA THR A 102 -15.50 -3.06 -5.76
C THR A 102 -16.79 -3.54 -5.10
N SER A 103 -17.33 -4.69 -5.53
CA SER A 103 -18.55 -5.28 -4.98
C SER A 103 -18.36 -6.76 -4.68
N ARG A 104 -19.34 -7.37 -4.02
CA ARG A 104 -19.47 -8.83 -3.93
C ARG A 104 -20.38 -9.29 -5.06
N LEU A 105 -20.21 -10.52 -5.55
CA LEU A 105 -21.08 -11.09 -6.60
C LEU A 105 -22.56 -10.95 -6.22
N THR A 106 -22.92 -11.30 -4.99
CA THR A 106 -24.29 -11.18 -4.44
C THR A 106 -24.84 -9.76 -4.36
N MET A 107 -23.98 -8.74 -4.45
CA MET A 107 -24.37 -7.33 -4.36
C MET A 107 -24.32 -6.62 -5.72
N LEU A 108 -23.96 -7.33 -6.80
CA LEU A 108 -23.94 -6.77 -8.16
C LEU A 108 -25.31 -6.23 -8.59
N ALA A 109 -26.41 -6.81 -8.09
CA ALA A 109 -27.77 -6.33 -8.36
C ALA A 109 -28.03 -4.87 -7.93
N LEU A 110 -27.19 -4.29 -7.06
CA LEU A 110 -27.27 -2.86 -6.71
C LEU A 110 -26.51 -1.96 -7.70
N GLU A 111 -25.65 -2.53 -8.53
CA GLU A 111 -24.73 -1.82 -9.40
C GLU A 111 -25.13 -1.95 -10.87
N THR A 112 -26.17 -2.72 -11.21
CA THR A 112 -26.49 -3.04 -12.61
C THR A 112 -26.95 -1.83 -13.42
N THR A 113 -27.62 -0.85 -12.80
CA THR A 113 -27.93 0.43 -13.48
C THR A 113 -26.65 1.16 -13.87
N ARG A 114 -25.59 1.05 -13.05
CA ARG A 114 -24.27 1.59 -13.37
C ARG A 114 -23.51 0.77 -14.39
N LEU A 115 -23.75 -0.53 -14.49
CA LEU A 115 -23.16 -1.39 -15.53
C LEU A 115 -23.84 -1.19 -16.89
N ALA A 116 -25.16 -0.96 -16.90
CA ALA A 116 -25.99 -0.82 -18.10
C ALA A 116 -26.21 0.63 -18.59
N SER A 117 -25.83 1.67 -17.83
CA SER A 117 -25.96 3.07 -18.27
C SER A 117 -25.22 3.37 -19.58
N ASP A 118 -25.61 4.42 -20.30
CA ASP A 118 -24.91 4.87 -21.49
C ASP A 118 -23.42 5.18 -21.20
N SER A 119 -22.58 4.92 -22.20
CA SER A 119 -21.16 5.26 -22.16
C SER A 119 -20.97 6.78 -22.12
N THR A 120 -20.09 7.25 -21.22
CA THR A 120 -19.62 8.64 -21.20
C THR A 120 -18.64 8.95 -22.35
N LEU A 121 -18.17 7.90 -23.04
CA LEU A 121 -17.20 7.91 -24.13
C LEU A 121 -17.82 7.45 -25.46
N SER A 122 -17.20 7.82 -26.57
CA SER A 122 -17.64 7.34 -27.89
C SER A 122 -17.45 5.82 -28.03
N GLY A 123 -18.54 5.09 -28.31
CA GLY A 123 -18.56 3.65 -28.55
C GLY A 123 -19.11 2.83 -27.39
N LYS A 124 -18.81 1.53 -27.36
CA LYS A 124 -19.30 0.60 -26.33
C LYS A 124 -18.76 0.95 -24.96
N LYS A 125 -19.57 0.68 -23.95
CA LYS A 125 -19.22 0.89 -22.55
C LYS A 125 -18.19 -0.13 -22.08
N VAL A 126 -17.29 0.29 -21.20
CA VAL A 126 -16.30 -0.56 -20.55
C VAL A 126 -16.52 -0.52 -19.04
N ASN A 127 -16.72 -1.69 -18.42
CA ASN A 127 -16.81 -1.83 -16.98
C ASN A 127 -15.58 -2.58 -16.44
N LEU A 128 -15.07 -2.17 -15.27
CA LEU A 128 -13.98 -2.86 -14.59
C LEU A 128 -14.43 -3.24 -13.17
N VAL A 129 -14.78 -4.50 -12.99
CA VAL A 129 -15.34 -5.00 -11.75
C VAL A 129 -14.29 -5.82 -11.02
N SER A 130 -14.04 -5.52 -9.74
CA SER A 130 -13.10 -6.31 -8.94
C SER A 130 -13.78 -7.16 -7.87
N PHE A 131 -13.29 -8.38 -7.68
CA PHE A 131 -13.71 -9.29 -6.61
C PHE A 131 -12.54 -9.75 -5.76
N THR A 132 -12.84 -10.18 -4.53
CA THR A 132 -11.88 -10.90 -3.68
C THR A 132 -12.42 -12.29 -3.35
N PRO A 133 -11.64 -13.37 -3.52
CA PRO A 133 -12.04 -14.76 -3.27
C PRO A 133 -12.75 -14.95 -1.93
N GLY A 134 -12.11 -14.53 -0.84
CA GLY A 134 -12.60 -14.69 0.54
C GLY A 134 -13.94 -14.01 0.84
N THR A 135 -14.41 -13.08 0.02
CA THR A 135 -15.68 -12.36 0.25
C THR A 135 -16.73 -12.59 -0.84
N SER A 136 -16.30 -12.93 -2.05
CA SER A 136 -17.17 -13.04 -3.24
C SER A 136 -17.43 -14.47 -3.66
N PHE A 137 -16.47 -15.38 -3.45
CA PHE A 137 -16.56 -16.79 -3.85
C PHE A 137 -16.63 -17.71 -2.64
N GLU A 138 -15.80 -17.45 -1.62
CA GLU A 138 -15.87 -18.14 -0.34
C GLU A 138 -17.01 -17.54 0.48
N MET A 139 -18.15 -18.23 0.47
CA MET A 139 -19.35 -17.87 1.22
C MET A 139 -19.17 -18.14 2.73
N GLY A 140 -18.17 -17.52 3.38
CA GLY A 140 -17.69 -17.79 4.74
C GLY A 140 -18.77 -18.14 5.78
N TRP A 141 -19.32 -17.15 6.50
CA TRP A 141 -20.43 -17.40 7.43
C TRP A 141 -21.66 -17.87 6.64
N GLN A 142 -22.30 -18.97 7.06
CA GLN A 142 -23.44 -19.60 6.36
C GLN A 142 -24.55 -18.60 5.94
N THR A 143 -24.72 -17.50 6.68
CA THR A 143 -25.82 -16.53 6.47
C THR A 143 -25.42 -15.18 5.86
N GLY A 144 -24.14 -14.94 5.55
CA GLY A 144 -23.71 -13.71 4.88
C GLY A 144 -23.82 -12.41 5.68
N SER A 145 -23.77 -11.28 4.98
CA SER A 145 -23.89 -9.93 5.57
C SER A 145 -25.35 -9.48 5.73
N ALA A 146 -25.62 -8.51 6.60
CA ALA A 146 -26.97 -7.96 6.75
C ALA A 146 -27.52 -7.36 5.44
N PRO A 147 -26.75 -6.59 4.64
CA PRO A 147 -27.19 -6.11 3.33
C PRO A 147 -27.57 -7.24 2.35
N GLU A 148 -26.80 -8.33 2.29
CA GLU A 148 -27.12 -9.48 1.41
C GLU A 148 -28.47 -10.10 1.79
N ARG A 149 -28.73 -10.27 3.09
CA ARG A 149 -30.00 -10.83 3.57
C ARG A 149 -31.18 -9.88 3.34
N GLN A 150 -30.95 -8.57 3.41
CA GLN A 150 -31.96 -7.56 3.07
C GLN A 150 -32.33 -7.63 1.58
N LEU A 151 -31.33 -7.80 0.70
CA LEU A 151 -31.55 -7.96 -0.73
C LEU A 151 -32.35 -9.23 -1.04
N LEU A 152 -31.97 -10.37 -0.45
CA LEU A 152 -32.72 -11.64 -0.59
C LEU A 152 -34.18 -11.52 -0.14
N HIS A 153 -34.42 -10.83 0.98
CA HIS A 153 -35.78 -10.55 1.44
C HIS A 153 -36.60 -9.80 0.39
N ILE A 154 -36.01 -8.78 -0.25
CA ILE A 154 -36.67 -7.98 -1.29
C ILE A 154 -36.89 -8.82 -2.55
N MET A 155 -35.93 -9.63 -2.98
CA MET A 155 -36.08 -10.48 -4.17
C MET A 155 -37.18 -11.54 -4.01
N LEU A 156 -37.38 -12.07 -2.80
CA LEU A 156 -38.36 -13.12 -2.54
C LEU A 156 -39.78 -12.62 -2.23
N ASN A 157 -39.91 -11.41 -1.65
CA ASN A 157 -41.21 -10.83 -1.26
C ASN A 157 -41.62 -9.62 -2.13
N GLY A 158 -40.76 -9.14 -3.02
CA GLY A 158 -41.00 -7.97 -3.87
C GLY A 158 -40.75 -6.63 -3.17
N ALA A 159 -41.00 -5.54 -3.92
CA ALA A 159 -40.81 -4.16 -3.45
C ALA A 159 -41.84 -3.74 -2.37
N THR A 160 -43.03 -4.35 -2.37
CA THR A 160 -44.11 -4.11 -1.42
C THR A 160 -44.76 -5.45 -1.05
N SER A 161 -44.67 -5.88 0.20
CA SER A 161 -45.46 -7.01 0.70
C SER A 161 -46.89 -6.55 0.96
N SER A 162 -47.89 -7.29 0.47
CA SER A 162 -49.31 -7.05 0.79
C SER A 162 -49.73 -7.63 2.14
N ASP A 163 -48.86 -8.43 2.79
CA ASP A 163 -49.13 -9.11 4.06
C ASP A 163 -48.02 -8.77 5.09
N PRO A 164 -48.33 -7.96 6.11
CA PRO A 164 -47.39 -7.57 7.16
C PRO A 164 -46.88 -8.73 8.02
N GLU A 165 -47.69 -9.77 8.23
CA GLU A 165 -47.26 -10.94 9.03
C GLU A 165 -46.22 -11.76 8.26
N LEU A 166 -46.40 -11.91 6.95
CA LEU A 166 -45.44 -12.58 6.08
C LEU A 166 -44.13 -11.81 5.94
N GLU A 167 -44.21 -10.48 5.85
CA GLU A 167 -43.05 -9.61 5.79
C GLU A 167 -42.22 -9.73 7.08
N ARG A 168 -42.90 -9.68 8.24
CA ARG A 168 -42.27 -9.87 9.55
C ARG A 168 -41.65 -11.25 9.70
N ALA A 169 -42.34 -12.31 9.27
CA ALA A 169 -41.81 -13.67 9.31
C ALA A 169 -40.57 -13.85 8.42
N SER A 170 -40.54 -13.21 7.25
CA SER A 170 -39.37 -13.19 6.38
C SER A 170 -38.22 -12.35 6.97
N ALA A 171 -38.52 -11.20 7.58
CA ALA A 171 -37.51 -10.41 8.28
C ALA A 171 -36.89 -11.19 9.45
N LEU A 172 -37.70 -11.96 10.19
CA LEU A 172 -37.24 -12.85 11.25
C LEU A 172 -36.35 -13.97 10.71
N PHE A 173 -36.73 -14.58 9.58
CA PHE A 173 -35.91 -15.58 8.87
C PHE A 173 -34.53 -15.01 8.52
N PHE A 174 -34.49 -13.79 7.98
CA PHE A 174 -33.27 -13.14 7.49
C PHE A 174 -32.52 -12.29 8.53
N GLN A 175 -32.96 -12.21 9.79
CA GLN A 175 -32.34 -11.37 10.81
C GLN A 175 -30.85 -11.72 11.01
N GLY A 176 -30.53 -13.00 11.14
CA GLY A 176 -29.17 -13.49 11.41
C GLY A 176 -28.59 -12.89 12.70
N GLY A 177 -27.37 -12.37 12.63
CA GLY A 177 -26.66 -11.77 13.79
C GLY A 177 -27.06 -10.32 14.15
N VAL A 178 -28.09 -9.74 13.52
CA VAL A 178 -28.55 -8.39 13.86
C VAL A 178 -29.30 -8.43 15.19
N ALA A 179 -29.00 -7.46 16.08
CA ALA A 179 -29.45 -7.47 17.47
C ALA A 179 -30.99 -7.57 17.67
N SER A 180 -31.79 -7.06 16.72
CA SER A 180 -33.25 -7.18 16.74
C SER A 180 -33.83 -7.20 15.32
N VAL A 181 -35.03 -7.76 15.17
CA VAL A 181 -35.76 -7.78 13.88
C VAL A 181 -36.12 -6.36 13.44
N ASP A 182 -36.50 -5.47 14.35
CA ASP A 182 -36.87 -4.08 14.02
C ASP A 182 -35.69 -3.32 13.40
N ARG A 183 -34.45 -3.54 13.89
CA ARG A 183 -33.25 -2.99 13.25
C ARG A 183 -33.03 -3.57 11.86
N PHE A 184 -33.35 -4.85 11.67
CA PHE A 184 -33.22 -5.49 10.38
C PHE A 184 -34.24 -4.95 9.36
N GLU A 185 -35.50 -4.76 9.77
CA GLU A 185 -36.56 -4.11 8.97
C GLU A 185 -36.22 -2.68 8.59
N ALA A 186 -35.67 -1.89 9.52
CA ALA A 186 -35.15 -0.56 9.20
C ALA A 186 -34.07 -0.62 8.10
N GLY A 187 -33.23 -1.66 8.12
CA GLY A 187 -32.26 -1.94 7.08
C GLY A 187 -32.90 -2.36 5.74
N ILE A 188 -33.97 -3.18 5.75
CA ILE A 188 -34.75 -3.52 4.55
C ILE A 188 -35.35 -2.24 3.93
N ALA A 189 -35.95 -1.38 4.75
CA ALA A 189 -36.50 -0.10 4.30
C ALA A 189 -35.41 0.79 3.67
N GLY A 190 -34.22 0.86 4.30
CA GLY A 190 -33.06 1.54 3.75
C GLY A 190 -32.57 0.94 2.42
N MET A 191 -32.63 -0.39 2.26
CA MET A 191 -32.28 -1.06 1.01
C MET A 191 -33.31 -0.78 -0.10
N ARG A 192 -34.61 -0.80 0.20
CA ARG A 192 -35.66 -0.38 -0.75
C ARG A 192 -35.47 1.06 -1.21
N ALA A 193 -35.14 1.96 -0.28
CA ALA A 193 -34.84 3.35 -0.62
C ALA A 193 -33.61 3.49 -1.53
N LYS A 194 -32.59 2.63 -1.35
CA LYS A 194 -31.40 2.58 -2.23
C LYS A 194 -31.72 2.07 -3.63
N LEU A 195 -32.57 1.04 -3.75
CA LEU A 195 -33.01 0.50 -5.05
C LEU A 195 -33.87 1.51 -5.83
N GLY A 196 -34.61 2.36 -5.12
CA GLY A 196 -35.37 3.47 -5.72
C GLY A 196 -36.42 3.00 -6.74
N ALA A 197 -36.71 3.85 -7.74
CA ALA A 197 -37.67 3.55 -8.81
C ALA A 197 -37.12 2.58 -9.87
N THR A 198 -35.79 2.43 -9.94
CA THR A 198 -35.07 1.55 -10.86
C THR A 198 -35.26 0.07 -10.55
N GLY A 199 -35.56 -0.28 -9.29
CA GLY A 199 -35.89 -1.66 -8.91
C GLY A 199 -34.68 -2.61 -8.91
N LEU A 200 -34.97 -3.92 -8.89
CA LEU A 200 -33.98 -4.98 -9.02
C LEU A 200 -33.66 -5.20 -10.50
N ASP A 201 -32.44 -5.65 -10.79
CA ASP A 201 -32.08 -6.07 -12.14
C ASP A 201 -32.96 -7.23 -12.62
N GLU A 202 -33.60 -7.07 -13.78
CA GLU A 202 -34.56 -8.04 -14.31
C GLU A 202 -33.88 -9.37 -14.70
N VAL A 203 -32.64 -9.33 -15.18
CA VAL A 203 -31.88 -10.53 -15.55
C VAL A 203 -31.53 -11.30 -14.28
N ILE A 204 -30.91 -10.65 -13.30
CA ILE A 204 -30.56 -11.29 -12.02
C ILE A 204 -31.82 -11.81 -11.32
N GLN A 205 -32.92 -11.07 -11.34
CA GLN A 205 -34.18 -11.49 -10.73
C GLN A 205 -34.78 -12.71 -11.44
N ARG A 206 -34.76 -12.75 -12.78
CA ARG A 206 -35.23 -13.90 -13.58
C ARG A 206 -34.38 -15.13 -13.29
N GLU A 207 -33.06 -15.04 -13.49
CA GLU A 207 -32.13 -16.16 -13.30
C GLU A 207 -32.17 -16.67 -11.85
N PHE A 208 -32.19 -15.76 -10.87
CA PHE A 208 -32.34 -16.14 -9.46
C PHE A 208 -33.63 -16.92 -9.23
N THR A 209 -34.75 -16.45 -9.77
CA THR A 209 -36.06 -17.08 -9.60
C THR A 209 -36.10 -18.48 -10.20
N GLU A 210 -35.50 -18.66 -11.38
CA GLU A 210 -35.41 -19.96 -12.05
C GLU A 210 -34.51 -20.93 -11.26
N LEU A 211 -33.34 -20.48 -10.80
CA LEU A 211 -32.41 -21.29 -10.00
C LEU A 211 -33.04 -21.79 -8.69
N ILE A 212 -33.74 -20.92 -7.96
CA ILE A 212 -34.39 -21.31 -6.69
C ILE A 212 -35.64 -22.18 -6.90
N GLN A 213 -36.29 -22.10 -8.06
CA GLN A 213 -37.39 -22.99 -8.44
C GLN A 213 -36.86 -24.38 -8.76
N ASN A 214 -35.86 -24.47 -9.65
CA ASN A 214 -35.31 -25.75 -10.10
C ASN A 214 -34.61 -26.53 -8.98
N SER A 215 -33.98 -25.84 -8.03
CA SER A 215 -33.36 -26.45 -6.85
C SER A 215 -34.34 -26.79 -5.72
N GLY A 216 -35.60 -26.35 -5.81
CA GLY A 216 -36.59 -26.49 -4.73
C GLY A 216 -36.37 -25.56 -3.53
N LEU A 217 -35.35 -24.69 -3.54
CA LEU A 217 -35.04 -23.74 -2.46
C LEU A 217 -36.20 -22.79 -2.17
N ARG A 218 -36.96 -22.40 -3.20
CA ARG A 218 -38.10 -21.49 -3.08
C ARG A 218 -39.22 -22.07 -2.23
N GLU A 219 -39.60 -23.32 -2.48
CA GLU A 219 -40.67 -24.01 -1.74
C GLU A 219 -40.28 -24.20 -0.27
N HIS A 220 -39.04 -24.64 -0.02
CA HIS A 220 -38.52 -24.79 1.33
C HIS A 220 -38.48 -23.46 2.09
N PHE A 221 -38.05 -22.38 1.45
CA PHE A 221 -38.09 -21.04 2.05
C PHE A 221 -39.52 -20.66 2.48
N TYR A 222 -40.52 -20.85 1.61
CA TYR A 222 -41.90 -20.50 1.95
C TYR A 222 -42.46 -21.35 3.10
N LEU A 223 -42.20 -22.66 3.11
CA LEU A 223 -42.60 -23.56 4.20
C LEU A 223 -41.99 -23.15 5.54
N THR A 224 -40.68 -22.89 5.57
CA THR A 224 -40.00 -22.49 6.81
C THR A 224 -40.42 -21.09 7.25
N ARG A 225 -40.59 -20.13 6.34
CA ARG A 225 -41.12 -18.79 6.64
C ARG A 225 -42.53 -18.87 7.24
N ASP A 226 -43.40 -19.74 6.72
CA ASP A 226 -44.77 -19.86 7.21
C ASP A 226 -44.83 -20.43 8.64
N ARG A 227 -43.86 -21.27 9.04
CA ARG A 227 -43.69 -21.73 10.44
C ARG A 227 -43.28 -20.61 11.40
N LEU A 228 -42.75 -19.50 10.88
CA LEU A 228 -42.30 -18.35 11.68
C LEU A 228 -43.39 -17.28 11.88
N ARG A 229 -44.58 -17.45 11.30
CA ARG A 229 -45.69 -16.50 11.47
C ARG A 229 -46.10 -16.38 12.94
N GLY A 230 -46.34 -15.14 13.39
CA GLY A 230 -46.75 -14.83 14.76
C GLY A 230 -45.68 -15.00 15.83
N LEU A 231 -44.45 -15.40 15.47
CA LEU A 231 -43.34 -15.52 16.42
C LEU A 231 -42.58 -14.20 16.58
N SER A 232 -42.08 -13.95 17.79
CA SER A 232 -41.26 -12.77 18.11
C SER A 232 -39.76 -13.00 17.98
N ALA A 233 -39.32 -14.26 17.96
CA ALA A 233 -37.91 -14.65 17.86
C ALA A 233 -37.77 -16.00 17.12
N LEU A 234 -36.60 -16.23 16.49
CA LEU A 234 -36.30 -17.45 15.76
C LEU A 234 -36.10 -18.62 16.75
N PRO A 235 -36.89 -19.71 16.66
CA PRO A 235 -36.73 -20.87 17.51
C PRO A 235 -35.33 -21.52 17.35
N PRO A 236 -34.67 -21.93 18.45
CA PRO A 236 -33.32 -22.51 18.39
C PRO A 236 -33.20 -23.76 17.50
N ASP A 237 -34.26 -24.56 17.42
CA ASP A 237 -34.36 -25.78 16.60
C ASP A 237 -34.39 -25.49 15.09
N LEU A 238 -34.98 -24.36 14.69
CA LEU A 238 -35.04 -23.94 13.28
C LEU A 238 -33.78 -23.24 12.79
N ARG A 239 -32.91 -22.80 13.69
CA ARG A 239 -31.75 -21.98 13.35
C ARG A 239 -30.81 -22.63 12.33
N ARG A 240 -30.59 -23.95 12.43
CA ARG A 240 -29.73 -24.69 11.50
C ARG A 240 -30.35 -24.77 10.10
N GLU A 241 -31.65 -25.08 10.04
CA GLU A 241 -32.43 -25.15 8.79
C GLU A 241 -32.44 -23.79 8.07
N VAL A 242 -32.76 -22.70 8.79
CA VAL A 242 -32.76 -21.34 8.26
C VAL A 242 -31.38 -20.94 7.75
N ASN A 243 -30.31 -21.23 8.50
CA ASN A 243 -28.95 -20.92 8.05
C ASN A 243 -28.58 -21.64 6.74
N HIS A 244 -28.94 -22.92 6.60
CA HIS A 244 -28.72 -23.68 5.37
C HIS A 244 -29.49 -23.10 4.18
N LEU A 245 -30.76 -22.74 4.38
CA LEU A 245 -31.58 -22.14 3.33
C LEU A 245 -31.05 -20.76 2.91
N ILE A 246 -30.64 -19.91 3.85
CA ILE A 246 -29.99 -18.64 3.53
C ILE A 246 -28.72 -18.88 2.70
N SER A 247 -27.91 -19.88 3.06
CA SER A 247 -26.70 -20.23 2.30
C SER A 247 -27.04 -20.63 0.86
N GLY A 248 -28.05 -21.48 0.65
CA GLY A 248 -28.50 -21.90 -0.68
C GLY A 248 -29.03 -20.74 -1.52
N LEU A 249 -29.85 -19.88 -0.93
CA LEU A 249 -30.38 -18.67 -1.59
C LEU A 249 -29.25 -17.69 -1.96
N ARG A 250 -28.23 -17.53 -1.12
CA ARG A 250 -27.04 -16.72 -1.45
C ARG A 250 -26.25 -17.31 -2.61
N GLY A 251 -26.11 -18.64 -2.66
CA GLY A 251 -25.48 -19.35 -3.77
C GLY A 251 -26.20 -19.09 -5.10
N ALA A 252 -27.52 -19.27 -5.13
CA ALA A 252 -28.33 -19.00 -6.31
C ALA A 252 -28.25 -17.53 -6.76
N LEU A 253 -28.22 -16.58 -5.81
CA LEU A 253 -28.06 -15.16 -6.14
C LEU A 253 -26.70 -14.85 -6.75
N ALA A 254 -25.62 -15.44 -6.22
CA ALA A 254 -24.29 -15.25 -6.79
C ALA A 254 -24.19 -15.83 -8.20
N GLN A 255 -24.75 -17.01 -8.45
CA GLN A 255 -24.79 -17.62 -9.78
C GLN A 255 -25.59 -16.77 -10.77
N ALA A 256 -26.78 -16.30 -10.38
CA ALA A 256 -27.58 -15.38 -11.19
C ALA A 256 -26.85 -14.06 -11.51
N SER A 257 -26.00 -13.59 -10.59
CA SER A 257 -25.22 -12.37 -10.78
C SER A 257 -24.05 -12.55 -11.75
N VAL A 258 -23.49 -13.77 -11.87
CA VAL A 258 -22.45 -14.09 -12.86
C VAL A 258 -23.04 -14.08 -14.28
N GLU A 259 -24.24 -14.62 -14.47
CA GLU A 259 -24.91 -14.64 -15.77
C GLU A 259 -25.22 -13.22 -16.28
N SER A 260 -25.66 -12.33 -15.40
CA SER A 260 -25.93 -10.92 -15.74
C SER A 260 -24.65 -10.10 -16.02
N LEU A 261 -23.49 -10.56 -15.52
CA LEU A 261 -22.22 -9.84 -15.66
C LEU A 261 -21.63 -9.93 -17.07
N GLU A 262 -21.91 -10.98 -17.83
CA GLU A 262 -21.44 -11.19 -19.22
C GLU A 262 -19.92 -10.91 -19.42
N PRO A 263 -19.01 -11.54 -18.66
CA PRO A 263 -17.58 -11.19 -18.68
C PRO A 263 -16.91 -11.48 -20.04
N ASP A 264 -16.12 -10.52 -20.54
CA ASP A 264 -15.27 -10.67 -21.73
C ASP A 264 -13.82 -11.04 -21.38
N LEU A 265 -13.31 -10.51 -20.26
CA LEU A 265 -11.94 -10.75 -19.80
C LEU A 265 -11.91 -10.89 -18.28
N VAL A 266 -11.44 -12.04 -17.80
CA VAL A 266 -11.27 -12.36 -16.38
C VAL A 266 -9.77 -12.43 -16.06
N ILE A 267 -9.30 -11.55 -15.18
CA ILE A 267 -7.91 -11.46 -14.75
C ILE A 267 -7.82 -11.96 -13.31
N LEU A 268 -7.03 -13.01 -13.06
CA LEU A 268 -6.78 -13.55 -11.73
C LEU A 268 -5.35 -13.19 -11.31
N ASP A 269 -5.24 -12.29 -10.34
CA ASP A 269 -3.95 -11.87 -9.78
C ASP A 269 -3.66 -12.60 -8.47
N GLU A 270 -2.43 -13.10 -8.33
CA GLU A 270 -2.00 -13.96 -7.23
C GLU A 270 -2.81 -15.25 -7.08
N PHE A 271 -3.19 -15.86 -8.22
CA PHE A 271 -4.07 -17.03 -8.24
C PHE A 271 -3.58 -18.21 -7.39
N GLN A 272 -2.27 -18.31 -7.12
CA GLN A 272 -1.69 -19.35 -6.27
C GLN A 272 -2.31 -19.37 -4.85
N ARG A 273 -2.79 -18.22 -4.36
CA ARG A 273 -3.46 -18.11 -3.06
C ARG A 273 -4.85 -18.76 -3.04
N PHE A 274 -5.49 -18.85 -4.20
CA PHE A 274 -6.87 -19.33 -4.36
C PHE A 274 -6.97 -20.37 -5.48
N ARG A 275 -5.95 -21.22 -5.54
CA ARG A 275 -5.83 -22.36 -6.47
C ARG A 275 -7.08 -23.25 -6.52
N HIS A 276 -7.78 -23.41 -5.40
CA HIS A 276 -9.02 -24.18 -5.35
C HIS A 276 -10.09 -23.64 -6.33
N LEU A 277 -10.04 -22.37 -6.71
CA LEU A 277 -10.97 -21.79 -7.70
C LEU A 277 -10.72 -22.29 -9.13
N ILE A 278 -9.50 -22.69 -9.47
CA ILE A 278 -9.16 -23.19 -10.82
C ILE A 278 -9.12 -24.73 -10.87
N ASP A 279 -9.22 -25.40 -9.72
CA ASP A 279 -9.28 -26.85 -9.65
C ASP A 279 -10.74 -27.34 -9.75
N PRO A 280 -11.15 -27.95 -10.88
CA PRO A 280 -12.51 -28.44 -11.06
C PRO A 280 -12.83 -29.62 -10.13
N ASN A 281 -11.80 -30.29 -9.57
CA ASN A 281 -11.97 -31.43 -8.66
C ASN A 281 -12.07 -31.02 -7.19
N SER A 282 -11.97 -29.72 -6.87
CA SER A 282 -12.03 -29.26 -5.48
C SER A 282 -13.39 -29.54 -4.82
N GLY A 283 -14.46 -29.69 -5.61
CA GLY A 283 -15.83 -29.93 -5.13
C GLY A 283 -16.39 -28.79 -4.26
N SER A 284 -15.77 -27.60 -4.31
CA SER A 284 -16.18 -26.45 -3.51
C SER A 284 -17.16 -25.57 -4.29
N ALA A 285 -18.20 -25.07 -3.62
CA ALA A 285 -19.15 -24.13 -4.24
C ALA A 285 -18.47 -22.85 -4.78
N ALA A 286 -17.34 -22.46 -4.17
CA ALA A 286 -16.51 -21.36 -4.65
C ALA A 286 -15.88 -21.65 -6.02
N SER A 287 -15.38 -22.88 -6.22
CA SER A 287 -14.84 -23.36 -7.49
C SER A 287 -15.91 -23.47 -8.56
N GLU A 288 -17.09 -24.01 -8.24
CA GLU A 288 -18.22 -24.08 -9.18
C GLU A 288 -18.61 -22.69 -9.70
N LEU A 289 -18.76 -21.71 -8.80
CA LEU A 289 -19.08 -20.33 -9.16
C LEU A 289 -17.97 -19.67 -10.00
N ALA A 290 -16.71 -19.93 -9.67
CA ALA A 290 -15.58 -19.42 -10.43
C ALA A 290 -15.51 -20.04 -11.85
N HIS A 291 -15.77 -21.33 -11.99
CA HIS A 291 -15.84 -21.99 -13.29
C HIS A 291 -17.03 -21.51 -14.13
N HIS A 292 -18.17 -21.17 -13.53
CA HIS A 292 -19.26 -20.49 -14.24
C HIS A 292 -18.80 -19.16 -14.85
N LEU A 293 -17.97 -18.39 -14.12
CA LEU A 293 -17.39 -17.15 -14.62
C LEU A 293 -16.35 -17.40 -15.72
N PHE A 294 -15.46 -18.39 -15.55
CA PHE A 294 -14.37 -18.67 -16.51
C PHE A 294 -14.84 -19.31 -17.82
N ASN A 295 -15.95 -20.04 -17.77
CA ASN A 295 -16.51 -20.78 -18.92
C ASN A 295 -17.65 -20.03 -19.58
N HIS A 296 -17.90 -18.77 -19.22
CA HIS A 296 -18.84 -17.92 -19.93
C HIS A 296 -18.40 -17.80 -21.40
N ARG A 297 -19.39 -17.81 -22.32
CA ARG A 297 -19.18 -18.07 -23.76
C ARG A 297 -18.06 -17.26 -24.40
N ASP A 298 -18.00 -15.97 -24.08
CA ASP A 298 -17.06 -15.02 -24.69
C ASP A 298 -15.87 -14.67 -23.77
N ALA A 299 -15.83 -15.23 -22.56
CA ALA A 299 -14.80 -14.90 -21.57
C ALA A 299 -13.41 -15.42 -21.96
N LYS A 300 -12.41 -14.54 -21.83
CA LYS A 300 -10.99 -14.89 -21.83
C LYS A 300 -10.42 -14.84 -20.42
N VAL A 301 -9.44 -15.70 -20.11
CA VAL A 301 -8.86 -15.78 -18.76
C VAL A 301 -7.37 -15.47 -18.78
N LEU A 302 -6.93 -14.52 -17.97
CA LEU A 302 -5.53 -14.17 -17.77
C LEU A 302 -5.13 -14.43 -16.31
N LEU A 303 -4.21 -15.37 -16.11
CA LEU A 303 -3.60 -15.64 -14.81
C LEU A 303 -2.33 -14.79 -14.66
N LEU A 304 -2.20 -14.09 -13.54
CA LEU A 304 -1.00 -13.34 -13.16
C LEU A 304 -0.43 -13.95 -11.89
N SER A 305 0.80 -14.45 -11.95
CA SER A 305 1.53 -14.88 -10.75
C SER A 305 3.03 -14.73 -10.97
N ALA A 306 3.82 -14.71 -9.90
CA ALA A 306 5.25 -14.92 -10.01
C ALA A 306 5.62 -16.40 -9.84
N THR A 307 4.78 -17.14 -9.12
CA THR A 307 5.02 -18.54 -8.74
C THR A 307 3.73 -19.33 -8.95
N PRO A 308 3.60 -20.09 -10.04
CA PRO A 308 2.33 -20.74 -10.42
C PRO A 308 1.96 -21.98 -9.57
N TYR A 309 2.59 -22.16 -8.42
CA TYR A 309 2.37 -23.26 -7.46
C TYR A 309 2.57 -22.75 -6.03
N LYS A 310 2.09 -23.49 -5.03
CA LYS A 310 2.22 -23.09 -3.62
C LYS A 310 3.70 -23.03 -3.19
N PRO A 311 4.13 -21.98 -2.48
CA PRO A 311 5.45 -21.93 -1.86
C PRO A 311 5.56 -22.94 -0.70
N TYR A 312 6.74 -23.52 -0.55
CA TYR A 312 7.08 -24.53 0.46
C TYR A 312 6.81 -24.04 1.90
N THR A 313 6.13 -24.85 2.72
CA THR A 313 6.01 -24.60 4.18
C THR A 313 6.70 -25.74 4.92
N THR A 314 7.84 -25.44 5.56
CA THR A 314 8.71 -26.38 6.31
C THR A 314 8.05 -27.01 7.55
N VAL A 315 6.75 -26.79 7.79
CA VAL A 315 6.05 -27.36 8.94
C VAL A 315 5.59 -28.76 8.57
N ALA A 316 6.47 -29.72 8.88
CA ALA A 316 6.22 -31.15 9.10
C ALA A 316 4.92 -31.72 8.49
N ASP A 317 5.04 -32.28 7.28
CA ASP A 317 4.17 -33.26 6.60
C ASP A 317 3.64 -32.86 5.20
N ASP A 318 4.47 -32.42 4.26
CA ASP A 318 4.07 -32.48 2.84
C ASP A 318 5.24 -32.82 1.90
N SER A 319 5.01 -33.79 1.02
CA SER A 319 5.98 -34.38 0.08
C SER A 319 6.24 -33.50 -1.15
N ASP A 320 7.48 -33.49 -1.64
CA ASP A 320 7.95 -32.84 -2.89
C ASP A 320 7.10 -33.09 -4.16
N ASP A 321 6.22 -34.10 -4.18
CA ASP A 321 5.32 -34.40 -5.30
C ASP A 321 4.18 -33.38 -5.48
N ASP A 322 3.94 -32.47 -4.51
CA ASP A 322 2.81 -31.53 -4.56
C ASP A 322 3.05 -30.33 -5.51
N HIS A 323 4.29 -29.85 -5.70
CA HIS A 323 4.56 -28.70 -6.60
C HIS A 323 4.39 -29.01 -8.09
N TYR A 324 4.89 -30.17 -8.53
CA TYR A 324 4.74 -30.60 -9.92
C TYR A 324 3.28 -30.88 -10.23
N ARG A 325 2.59 -31.60 -9.33
CA ARG A 325 1.16 -31.79 -9.40
C ARG A 325 0.45 -30.46 -9.46
N ASP A 326 0.90 -29.50 -8.65
CA ASP A 326 0.30 -28.19 -8.58
C ASP A 326 0.36 -27.49 -9.94
N PHE A 327 1.58 -27.33 -10.46
CA PHE A 327 1.81 -26.71 -11.75
C PHE A 327 1.07 -27.42 -12.90
N MET A 328 1.01 -28.76 -12.87
CA MET A 328 0.30 -29.53 -13.88
C MET A 328 -1.22 -29.29 -13.86
N THR A 329 -1.86 -29.14 -12.71
CA THR A 329 -3.30 -28.77 -12.68
C THR A 329 -3.52 -27.36 -13.25
N THR A 330 -2.59 -26.44 -13.03
CA THR A 330 -2.67 -25.10 -13.64
C THR A 330 -2.57 -25.20 -15.16
N LEU A 331 -1.65 -26.02 -15.68
CA LEU A 331 -1.57 -26.29 -17.12
C LEU A 331 -2.81 -27.02 -17.65
N GLU A 332 -3.40 -27.94 -16.90
CA GLU A 332 -4.66 -28.61 -17.26
C GLU A 332 -5.82 -27.62 -17.41
N PHE A 333 -5.91 -26.66 -16.49
CA PHE A 333 -6.83 -25.54 -16.60
C PHE A 333 -6.54 -24.68 -17.83
N LEU A 334 -5.28 -24.29 -18.06
CA LEU A 334 -4.89 -23.45 -19.21
C LEU A 334 -5.08 -24.14 -20.56
N ALA A 335 -4.95 -25.47 -20.63
CA ALA A 335 -5.10 -26.25 -21.84
C ALA A 335 -6.57 -26.55 -22.21
N ASP A 336 -7.53 -26.25 -21.32
CA ASP A 336 -8.97 -26.44 -21.50
C ASP A 336 -9.34 -27.83 -22.09
N GLY A 337 -8.72 -28.88 -21.58
CA GLY A 337 -8.97 -30.26 -22.02
C GLY A 337 -8.13 -30.76 -23.20
N ASP A 338 -7.16 -29.98 -23.73
CA ASP A 338 -6.20 -30.47 -24.73
C ASP A 338 -5.17 -31.45 -24.11
N SER A 339 -5.59 -32.72 -24.03
CA SER A 339 -4.75 -33.82 -23.54
C SER A 339 -3.48 -34.05 -24.38
N THR A 340 -3.46 -33.67 -25.66
CA THR A 340 -2.30 -33.87 -26.53
C THR A 340 -1.19 -32.89 -26.18
N ALA A 341 -1.54 -31.61 -26.01
CA ALA A 341 -0.61 -30.59 -25.54
C ALA A 341 -0.06 -30.93 -24.14
N LEU A 342 -0.92 -31.34 -23.20
CA LEU A 342 -0.51 -31.74 -21.85
C LEU A 342 0.46 -32.93 -21.84
N ASN A 343 0.20 -33.95 -22.66
CA ASN A 343 1.10 -35.09 -22.79
C ASN A 343 2.46 -34.70 -23.39
N ARG A 344 2.49 -33.75 -24.33
CA ARG A 344 3.73 -33.20 -24.87
C ARG A 344 4.53 -32.45 -23.80
N ILE A 345 3.88 -31.62 -22.99
CA ILE A 345 4.53 -30.91 -21.88
C ILE A 345 5.08 -31.89 -20.84
N ARG A 346 4.30 -32.90 -20.42
CA ARG A 346 4.75 -33.95 -19.50
C ARG A 346 5.96 -34.72 -20.05
N ALA A 347 5.97 -35.02 -21.35
CA ALA A 347 7.10 -35.65 -22.01
C ALA A 347 8.33 -34.72 -22.06
N GLY A 348 8.15 -33.44 -22.40
CA GLY A 348 9.21 -32.43 -22.41
C GLY A 348 9.89 -32.27 -21.05
N PHE A 349 9.11 -32.15 -19.96
CA PHE A 349 9.67 -32.09 -18.60
C PHE A 349 10.49 -33.34 -18.27
N ARG A 350 10.00 -34.53 -18.64
CA ARG A 350 10.72 -35.80 -18.42
C ARG A 350 12.02 -35.86 -19.22
N ASN A 351 12.01 -35.48 -20.50
CA ASN A 351 13.18 -35.51 -21.38
C ASN A 351 14.24 -34.53 -20.89
N TYR A 352 13.86 -33.28 -20.61
CA TYR A 352 14.77 -32.28 -20.06
C TYR A 352 15.38 -32.73 -18.72
N ARG A 353 14.57 -33.31 -17.83
CA ARG A 353 15.08 -33.87 -16.56
C ARG A 353 16.09 -34.99 -16.79
N GLN A 354 15.78 -35.92 -17.70
CA GLN A 354 16.66 -37.02 -18.03
C GLN A 354 18.00 -36.50 -18.61
N ALA A 355 17.95 -35.53 -19.52
CA ALA A 355 19.12 -34.88 -20.10
C ALA A 355 20.03 -34.25 -19.03
N ILE A 356 19.46 -33.55 -18.05
CA ILE A 356 20.22 -32.98 -16.92
C ILE A 356 20.81 -34.08 -16.03
N ILE A 357 20.03 -35.10 -15.68
CA ILE A 357 20.50 -36.24 -14.87
C ILE A 357 21.58 -37.03 -15.59
N GLU A 358 21.60 -37.06 -16.92
CA GLU A 358 22.64 -37.71 -17.72
C GLU A 358 23.89 -36.84 -17.91
N GLY A 359 23.82 -35.54 -17.57
CA GLY A 359 24.93 -34.59 -17.68
C GLY A 359 25.14 -34.05 -19.11
N SER A 360 24.11 -34.11 -19.95
CA SER A 360 24.10 -33.48 -21.28
C SER A 360 23.79 -31.98 -21.18
N ASP A 361 23.99 -31.22 -22.27
CA ASP A 361 23.74 -29.78 -22.28
C ASP A 361 22.25 -29.41 -22.16
N ALA A 362 21.34 -30.35 -22.44
CA ALA A 362 19.87 -30.22 -22.39
C ALA A 362 19.29 -29.04 -23.20
N VAL A 363 20.05 -28.45 -24.13
CA VAL A 363 19.63 -27.23 -24.87
C VAL A 363 18.46 -27.55 -25.79
N THR A 364 18.49 -28.69 -26.47
CA THR A 364 17.44 -29.10 -27.41
C THR A 364 16.14 -29.40 -26.66
N GLU A 365 16.22 -30.16 -25.57
CA GLU A 365 15.09 -30.50 -24.71
C GLU A 365 14.47 -29.25 -24.07
N ALA A 366 15.29 -28.28 -23.68
CA ALA A 366 14.82 -26.99 -23.17
C ALA A 366 14.04 -26.20 -24.23
N LEU A 367 14.52 -26.17 -25.48
CA LEU A 367 13.83 -25.52 -26.59
C LEU A 367 12.51 -26.22 -26.95
N GLU A 368 12.48 -27.54 -26.99
CA GLU A 368 11.25 -28.30 -27.23
C GLU A 368 10.21 -28.08 -26.13
N LEU A 369 10.66 -28.06 -24.86
CA LEU A 369 9.80 -27.77 -23.71
C LEU A 369 9.28 -26.33 -23.74
N ARG A 370 10.14 -25.37 -24.10
CA ARG A 370 9.76 -23.96 -24.30
C ARG A 370 8.65 -23.85 -25.34
N ASP A 371 8.82 -24.44 -26.52
CA ASP A 371 7.85 -24.36 -27.61
C ASP A 371 6.50 -25.02 -27.24
N ALA A 372 6.53 -26.03 -26.36
CA ALA A 372 5.32 -26.65 -25.80
C ALA A 372 4.62 -25.77 -24.74
N LEU A 373 5.36 -24.94 -23.99
CA LEU A 373 4.83 -24.10 -22.90
C LEU A 373 4.38 -22.71 -23.37
N LEU A 374 5.08 -22.10 -24.34
CA LEU A 374 4.78 -20.75 -24.84
C LEU A 374 3.34 -20.51 -25.32
N PRO A 375 2.57 -21.52 -25.80
CA PRO A 375 1.15 -21.35 -26.06
C PRO A 375 0.29 -21.00 -24.84
N PHE A 376 0.72 -21.40 -23.64
CA PHE A 376 -0.05 -21.29 -22.41
C PHE A 376 0.52 -20.28 -21.41
N MET A 377 1.83 -19.99 -21.51
CA MET A 377 2.48 -19.09 -20.56
C MET A 377 3.68 -18.33 -21.13
N SER A 378 4.01 -17.21 -20.49
CA SER A 378 5.27 -16.48 -20.66
C SER A 378 5.84 -16.06 -19.31
N ARG A 379 7.16 -15.87 -19.23
CA ARG A 379 7.88 -15.42 -18.03
C ARG A 379 9.08 -14.58 -18.42
N SER A 380 9.10 -13.35 -17.93
CA SER A 380 10.24 -12.44 -17.96
C SER A 380 10.91 -12.42 -16.59
N GLU A 381 12.23 -12.42 -16.56
CA GLU A 381 13.03 -12.36 -15.32
C GLU A 381 14.13 -11.32 -15.44
N ARG A 382 14.50 -10.72 -14.31
CA ARG A 382 15.66 -9.84 -14.19
C ARG A 382 16.94 -10.68 -14.20
N PRO A 383 18.08 -10.07 -14.58
CA PRO A 383 19.38 -10.62 -14.22
C PRO A 383 19.43 -10.95 -12.71
N PRO A 384 20.04 -12.07 -12.31
CA PRO A 384 20.18 -12.40 -10.90
C PRO A 384 20.87 -11.26 -10.15
N LEU A 385 20.35 -10.93 -8.97
CA LEU A 385 20.98 -9.95 -8.09
C LEU A 385 22.32 -10.52 -7.65
N GLU A 386 23.40 -9.84 -8.01
CA GLU A 386 24.74 -10.22 -7.58
C GLU A 386 25.05 -9.56 -6.23
N GLU A 387 25.42 -10.38 -5.25
CA GLU A 387 25.91 -9.88 -3.97
C GLU A 387 27.16 -9.03 -4.20
N GLY A 388 27.15 -7.80 -3.67
CA GLY A 388 28.23 -6.86 -3.90
C GLY A 388 28.08 -5.98 -5.15
N ARG A 389 27.10 -6.24 -6.03
CA ARG A 389 26.69 -5.32 -7.10
C ARG A 389 25.34 -4.68 -6.80
N ASP A 390 24.29 -5.49 -6.69
CA ASP A 390 22.90 -5.03 -6.58
C ASP A 390 22.28 -5.33 -5.20
N LEU A 391 22.80 -6.37 -4.54
CA LEU A 391 22.36 -6.83 -3.23
C LEU A 391 23.46 -6.61 -2.18
N HIS A 392 23.09 -6.07 -1.03
CA HIS A 392 23.94 -5.96 0.14
C HIS A 392 23.37 -6.82 1.28
N VAL A 393 24.02 -7.95 1.54
CA VAL A 393 23.61 -8.87 2.62
C VAL A 393 24.32 -8.47 3.92
N ARG A 394 23.54 -8.14 4.94
CA ARG A 394 24.02 -7.76 6.28
C ARG A 394 23.57 -8.80 7.30
N ARG A 395 24.52 -9.60 7.78
CA ARG A 395 24.30 -10.63 8.80
C ARG A 395 24.82 -10.11 10.13
N ILE A 396 23.91 -9.76 11.02
CA ILE A 396 24.22 -9.18 12.32
C ILE A 396 24.05 -10.28 13.36
N VAL A 397 25.15 -10.62 14.03
CA VAL A 397 25.12 -11.43 15.25
C VAL A 397 24.62 -10.50 16.35
N SER A 398 23.48 -10.82 16.96
CA SER A 398 22.97 -10.01 18.07
C SER A 398 23.92 -10.04 19.26
N SER A 399 23.85 -9.04 20.11
CA SER A 399 24.38 -9.10 21.47
C SER A 399 23.96 -10.39 22.19
N VAL A 400 24.84 -10.89 23.07
CA VAL A 400 24.56 -12.05 23.92
C VAL A 400 23.38 -11.72 24.84
N PRO A 401 22.36 -12.60 24.97
CA PRO A 401 21.24 -12.37 25.87
C PRO A 401 21.70 -12.06 27.30
N THR A 402 21.10 -11.04 27.91
CA THR A 402 21.44 -10.64 29.28
C THR A 402 20.93 -11.66 30.29
N PRO A 403 21.43 -11.64 31.55
CA PRO A 403 20.87 -12.48 32.61
C PRO A 403 19.36 -12.30 32.80
N ASP A 404 18.84 -11.09 32.63
CA ASP A 404 17.40 -10.81 32.72
C ASP A 404 16.62 -11.43 31.57
N ASP A 405 17.16 -11.39 30.34
CA ASP A 405 16.54 -12.04 29.18
C ASP A 405 16.41 -13.56 29.40
N LEU A 406 17.41 -14.19 30.06
CA LEU A 406 17.37 -15.61 30.40
C LEU A 406 16.41 -15.94 31.55
N ARG A 407 16.32 -15.07 32.56
CA ARG A 407 15.32 -15.20 33.64
C ARG A 407 13.91 -15.10 33.08
N GLU A 408 13.67 -14.19 32.16
CA GLU A 408 12.40 -14.05 31.46
C GLU A 408 12.02 -15.35 30.74
N TYR A 409 12.94 -15.96 30.00
CA TYR A 409 12.68 -17.24 29.34
C TYR A 409 12.31 -18.35 30.36
N ALA A 410 13.01 -18.42 31.50
CA ALA A 410 12.68 -19.38 32.55
C ALA A 410 11.29 -19.13 33.17
N SER A 411 10.91 -17.87 33.39
CA SER A 411 9.58 -17.49 33.86
C SER A 411 8.50 -17.85 32.82
N LEU A 412 8.75 -17.60 31.53
CA LEU A 412 7.85 -17.97 30.44
C LEU A 412 7.62 -19.49 30.37
N GLN A 413 8.66 -20.31 30.56
CA GLN A 413 8.52 -21.76 30.59
C GLN A 413 7.75 -22.23 31.83
N SER A 414 7.88 -21.55 32.97
CA SER A 414 7.10 -21.85 34.18
C SER A 414 5.62 -21.54 33.97
N PHE A 415 5.31 -20.38 33.38
CA PHE A 415 3.96 -20.00 32.99
C PHE A 415 3.34 -20.98 31.97
N ALA A 416 4.11 -21.38 30.95
CA ALA A 416 3.67 -22.31 29.91
C ALA A 416 3.23 -23.67 30.49
N ARG A 417 3.95 -24.16 31.50
CA ARG A 417 3.60 -25.41 32.21
C ARG A 417 2.34 -25.27 33.04
N GLU A 418 2.19 -24.16 33.76
CA GLU A 418 1.02 -23.91 34.60
C GLU A 418 -0.28 -23.79 33.79
N ILE A 419 -0.22 -23.12 32.63
CA ILE A 419 -1.40 -22.94 31.77
C ILE A 419 -1.64 -24.09 30.78
N ASP A 420 -0.80 -25.14 30.85
CA ASP A 420 -0.79 -26.28 29.92
C ASP A 420 -0.83 -25.82 28.44
N SER A 421 0.01 -24.84 28.10
CA SER A 421 0.14 -24.36 26.73
C SER A 421 1.61 -24.10 26.41
N PRO A 422 2.19 -24.78 25.41
CA PRO A 422 3.60 -24.59 25.08
C PRO A 422 3.88 -23.17 24.58
N VAL A 423 4.98 -22.59 25.08
CA VAL A 423 5.58 -21.34 24.60
C VAL A 423 6.91 -21.73 23.96
N SER A 424 7.03 -21.56 22.64
CA SER A 424 8.23 -21.95 21.91
C SER A 424 9.40 -20.99 22.21
N LEU A 425 10.63 -21.46 22.00
CA LEU A 425 11.82 -20.59 22.07
C LEU A 425 11.74 -19.43 21.07
N ASP A 426 11.09 -19.64 19.92
CA ASP A 426 10.95 -18.62 18.89
C ASP A 426 10.04 -17.46 19.31
N TYR A 427 9.06 -17.69 20.19
CA TYR A 427 8.25 -16.61 20.76
C TYR A 427 9.12 -15.65 21.57
N TRP A 428 9.97 -16.18 22.44
CA TRP A 428 10.92 -15.37 23.24
C TRP A 428 11.96 -14.66 22.36
N LYS A 429 12.53 -15.36 21.37
CA LYS A 429 13.50 -14.75 20.43
C LYS A 429 12.89 -13.61 19.61
N SER A 430 11.61 -13.71 19.26
CA SER A 430 10.99 -12.84 18.25
C SER A 430 10.11 -11.75 18.83
N ILE A 431 9.40 -11.97 19.94
CA ILE A 431 8.38 -11.03 20.45
C ILE A 431 8.92 -10.31 21.69
N PRO A 432 9.41 -9.07 21.56
CA PRO A 432 9.73 -8.20 22.69
C PRO A 432 8.56 -8.12 23.67
N TYR A 433 8.83 -8.30 24.96
CA TYR A 433 7.81 -8.30 26.02
C TYR A 433 6.61 -9.20 25.69
N PHE A 434 6.85 -10.49 25.42
CA PHE A 434 5.79 -11.43 25.03
C PHE A 434 4.58 -11.37 25.97
N ALA A 435 4.78 -11.30 27.29
CA ALA A 435 3.69 -11.24 28.26
C ALA A 435 2.78 -10.01 28.08
N SER A 436 3.31 -8.88 27.62
CA SER A 436 2.54 -7.66 27.34
C SER A 436 1.82 -7.68 25.99
N PHE A 437 2.21 -8.59 25.08
CA PHE A 437 1.70 -8.65 23.71
C PHE A 437 1.20 -10.05 23.29
N MET A 438 0.91 -10.95 24.23
CA MET A 438 0.44 -12.31 23.96
C MET A 438 -1.06 -12.42 23.60
N GLU A 439 -1.73 -11.29 23.35
CA GLU A 439 -3.12 -11.26 22.88
C GLU A 439 -3.24 -11.97 21.52
N GLY A 440 -4.22 -12.86 21.38
CA GLY A 440 -4.38 -13.71 20.20
C GLY A 440 -3.50 -14.98 20.19
N TYR A 441 -2.66 -15.21 21.21
CA TYR A 441 -1.92 -16.46 21.39
C TYR A 441 -2.61 -17.35 22.42
N ARG A 442 -2.62 -18.67 22.17
CA ARG A 442 -3.28 -19.65 23.05
C ARG A 442 -2.91 -19.51 24.54
N PRO A 443 -1.63 -19.34 24.95
CA PRO A 443 -1.28 -19.15 26.36
C PRO A 443 -1.94 -17.90 26.97
N GLY A 444 -1.94 -16.77 26.24
CA GLY A 444 -2.52 -15.52 26.68
C GLY A 444 -4.04 -15.57 26.80
N GLU A 445 -4.72 -16.15 25.81
CA GLU A 445 -6.19 -16.30 25.84
C GLU A 445 -6.65 -17.25 26.95
N ARG A 446 -5.94 -18.36 27.18
CA ARG A 446 -6.26 -19.28 28.28
C ARG A 446 -6.06 -18.62 29.64
N ALA A 447 -4.95 -17.92 29.84
CA ALA A 447 -4.69 -17.20 31.08
C ALA A 447 -5.80 -16.16 31.33
N ARG A 448 -6.11 -15.32 30.34
CA ARG A 448 -7.17 -14.31 30.43
C ARG A 448 -8.53 -14.92 30.78
N MET A 449 -8.91 -15.99 30.09
CA MET A 449 -10.18 -16.70 30.36
C MET A 449 -10.25 -17.20 31.81
N GLN A 450 -9.16 -17.74 32.36
CA GLN A 450 -9.14 -18.21 33.75
C GLN A 450 -9.28 -17.05 34.75
N PHE A 451 -8.63 -15.90 34.52
CA PHE A 451 -8.80 -14.71 35.36
C PHE A 451 -10.22 -14.13 35.26
N GLU A 452 -10.77 -13.99 34.04
CA GLU A 452 -12.12 -13.44 33.80
C GLU A 452 -13.22 -14.33 34.39
N THR A 453 -13.03 -15.65 34.39
CA THR A 453 -13.99 -16.61 34.98
C THR A 453 -13.80 -16.84 36.48
N GLY A 454 -12.76 -16.23 37.09
CA GLY A 454 -12.41 -16.46 38.49
C GLY A 454 -11.88 -17.87 38.79
N SER A 455 -11.41 -18.60 37.77
CA SER A 455 -10.86 -19.96 37.89
C SER A 455 -9.33 -20.02 37.96
N ALA A 456 -8.65 -18.87 37.92
CA ALA A 456 -7.19 -18.78 38.02
C ALA A 456 -6.67 -19.28 39.39
N THR A 457 -5.67 -20.17 39.35
CA THR A 457 -4.95 -20.67 40.54
C THR A 457 -4.02 -19.61 41.13
N THR A 458 -3.64 -19.78 42.41
CA THR A 458 -2.63 -18.91 43.03
C THR A 458 -1.26 -19.08 42.36
N GLU A 459 -0.96 -20.27 41.89
CA GLU A 459 0.22 -20.63 41.11
C GLU A 459 0.25 -19.90 39.76
N LEU A 460 -0.88 -19.85 39.04
CA LEU A 460 -1.01 -19.07 37.81
C LEU A 460 -0.81 -17.57 38.07
N ALA A 461 -1.44 -17.03 39.11
CA ALA A 461 -1.24 -15.63 39.51
C ALA A 461 0.23 -15.33 39.87
N SER A 462 0.91 -16.26 40.54
CA SER A 462 2.33 -16.12 40.86
C SER A 462 3.25 -16.23 39.65
N THR A 463 2.97 -17.14 38.71
CA THR A 463 3.80 -17.32 37.51
C THR A 463 3.63 -16.17 36.54
N ILE A 464 2.41 -15.64 36.39
CA ILE A 464 2.15 -14.49 35.50
C ILE A 464 2.76 -13.20 36.04
N GLY A 465 2.69 -12.95 37.35
CA GLY A 465 3.32 -11.78 37.99
C GLY A 465 4.85 -11.79 37.93
N ARG A 466 5.47 -12.94 37.67
CA ARG A 466 6.92 -13.07 37.45
C ARG A 466 7.35 -12.90 35.99
N LEU A 467 6.41 -12.77 35.06
CA LEU A 467 6.72 -12.50 33.67
C LEU A 467 7.18 -11.05 33.52
N ARG A 468 8.17 -10.85 32.66
CA ARG A 468 8.61 -9.51 32.29
C ARG A 468 7.53 -8.83 31.44
N SER A 469 7.02 -7.71 31.92
CA SER A 469 6.02 -6.90 31.23
C SER A 469 6.43 -5.44 31.17
N ILE A 470 5.80 -4.67 30.29
CA ILE A 470 5.93 -3.22 30.27
C ILE A 470 5.33 -2.64 31.55
N ASP A 471 6.09 -1.80 32.25
CA ASP A 471 5.61 -1.06 33.42
C ASP A 471 4.73 0.12 32.98
N PRO A 472 3.43 0.15 33.38
CA PRO A 472 2.55 1.27 33.08
C PRO A 472 3.07 2.61 33.61
N GLN A 473 3.73 2.63 34.76
CA GLN A 473 4.20 3.87 35.39
C GLN A 473 5.41 4.43 34.65
N ALA A 474 6.34 3.58 34.24
CA ALA A 474 7.45 3.97 33.37
C ALA A 474 6.94 4.64 32.07
N VAL A 475 5.95 4.05 31.41
CA VAL A 475 5.33 4.63 30.20
C VAL A 475 4.69 6.00 30.49
N ARG A 476 3.93 6.11 31.59
CA ARG A 476 3.25 7.34 32.01
C ARG A 476 4.22 8.48 32.32
N SER A 477 5.40 8.18 32.84
CA SER A 477 6.39 9.20 33.24
C SER A 477 7.52 9.40 32.22
N TYR A 478 7.35 8.95 30.97
CA TYR A 478 8.38 9.02 29.92
C TYR A 478 9.75 8.45 30.36
N GLN A 479 9.75 7.37 31.16
CA GLN A 479 10.98 6.71 31.58
C GLN A 479 11.56 5.84 30.47
N GLU A 480 12.86 5.59 30.52
CA GLU A 480 13.50 4.66 29.59
C GLU A 480 12.99 3.24 29.80
N LEU A 481 12.72 2.54 28.70
CA LEU A 481 12.37 1.12 28.71
C LEU A 481 13.48 0.33 28.01
N ASP A 482 14.01 -0.71 28.66
CA ASP A 482 14.85 -1.68 27.94
C ASP A 482 14.00 -2.38 26.88
N TYR A 483 14.55 -2.63 25.70
CA TYR A 483 13.83 -3.30 24.62
C TYR A 483 13.47 -4.76 24.92
N ALA A 484 14.10 -5.37 25.95
CA ALA A 484 13.86 -6.74 26.40
C ALA A 484 14.01 -7.81 25.29
N ASN A 485 14.76 -7.51 24.23
CA ASN A 485 14.94 -8.40 23.10
C ASN A 485 16.21 -8.02 22.32
N ALA A 486 17.12 -8.98 22.13
CA ALA A 486 18.40 -8.72 21.48
C ALA A 486 18.25 -8.24 20.03
N ARG A 487 17.31 -8.80 19.24
CA ARG A 487 17.06 -8.34 17.87
C ARG A 487 16.55 -6.91 17.83
N LEU A 488 15.69 -6.53 18.77
CA LEU A 488 15.17 -5.18 18.85
C LEU A 488 16.25 -4.17 19.24
N ARG A 489 17.19 -4.56 20.13
CA ARG A 489 18.36 -3.72 20.47
C ARG A 489 19.22 -3.43 19.22
N GLU A 490 19.51 -4.43 18.39
CA GLU A 490 20.27 -4.22 17.13
C GLU A 490 19.49 -3.34 16.13
N LEU A 491 18.18 -3.57 15.99
CA LEU A 491 17.35 -2.73 15.11
C LEU A 491 17.27 -1.28 15.61
N ALA A 492 17.15 -1.08 16.92
CA ALA A 492 17.15 0.24 17.53
C ALA A 492 18.50 0.94 17.33
N ALA A 493 19.61 0.21 17.47
CA ALA A 493 20.97 0.69 17.22
C ALA A 493 21.14 1.31 15.82
N GLU A 494 20.43 0.80 14.81
CA GLU A 494 20.45 1.33 13.45
C GLU A 494 19.43 2.43 13.15
N THR A 495 18.47 2.66 14.05
CA THR A 495 17.32 3.53 13.81
C THR A 495 17.22 4.62 14.88
N VAL A 496 16.46 4.39 15.95
CA VAL A 496 16.20 5.39 17.00
C VAL A 496 17.47 5.76 17.75
N GLU A 497 18.39 4.81 18.00
CA GLU A 497 19.67 5.10 18.65
C GLU A 497 20.65 5.84 17.74
N ASN A 498 20.46 5.75 16.42
CA ASN A 498 21.22 6.49 15.42
C ASN A 498 20.50 7.79 15.02
N ASP A 499 19.81 8.41 15.98
CA ASP A 499 19.17 9.73 15.85
C ASP A 499 18.11 9.92 14.76
N TRP A 500 17.56 8.84 14.20
CA TRP A 500 16.47 8.95 13.20
C TRP A 500 15.21 9.65 13.73
N TRP A 501 15.02 9.68 15.05
CA TRP A 501 13.91 10.40 15.69
C TRP A 501 13.98 11.92 15.48
N LYS A 502 15.16 12.46 15.14
CA LYS A 502 15.36 13.89 14.79
C LYS A 502 14.94 14.23 13.36
N LEU A 503 14.70 13.23 12.52
CA LEU A 503 14.33 13.40 11.11
C LEU A 503 12.80 13.33 10.95
N LEU A 504 12.19 14.40 10.43
CA LEU A 504 10.76 14.42 10.09
C LEU A 504 10.48 13.78 8.72
N TRP A 505 11.49 13.69 7.87
CA TRP A 505 11.46 13.05 6.56
C TRP A 505 12.80 12.42 6.20
N VAL A 506 12.79 11.50 5.24
CA VAL A 506 13.99 10.88 4.66
C VAL A 506 14.84 11.95 3.95
N PRO A 507 16.18 11.98 4.15
CA PRO A 507 17.06 12.90 3.43
C PRO A 507 16.89 12.81 1.90
N PRO A 508 17.04 13.93 1.16
CA PRO A 508 16.81 13.93 -0.29
C PRO A 508 17.79 13.01 -1.02
N SER A 509 17.29 12.26 -2.00
CA SER A 509 18.18 11.46 -2.88
C SER A 509 19.01 12.36 -3.81
N MET A 510 18.47 13.53 -4.18
CA MET A 510 19.12 14.53 -5.05
C MET A 510 19.08 15.93 -4.39
N PRO A 511 19.93 16.22 -3.39
CA PRO A 511 19.92 17.51 -2.69
C PRO A 511 20.16 18.69 -3.63
N TYR A 512 19.46 19.81 -3.41
CA TYR A 512 19.67 21.06 -4.16
C TYR A 512 20.64 21.99 -3.44
N LEU A 513 20.66 21.91 -2.11
CA LEU A 513 21.54 22.62 -1.19
C LEU A 513 22.35 21.59 -0.39
N ASN A 514 23.49 21.99 0.16
CA ASN A 514 24.22 21.12 1.05
C ASN A 514 23.35 20.79 2.28
N PRO A 515 23.04 19.51 2.58
CA PRO A 515 22.27 19.17 3.77
C PRO A 515 23.00 19.63 5.04
N ALA A 516 22.28 20.31 5.93
CA ALA A 516 22.83 20.92 7.13
C ALA A 516 22.10 20.43 8.40
N GLY A 517 22.49 20.92 9.57
CA GLY A 517 21.90 20.54 10.85
C GLY A 517 21.90 19.02 11.06
N VAL A 518 20.79 18.47 11.56
CA VAL A 518 20.61 17.03 11.79
C VAL A 518 20.66 16.18 10.53
N PHE A 519 20.54 16.76 9.33
CA PHE A 519 20.59 16.03 8.07
C PHE A 519 22.01 15.84 7.53
N SER A 520 22.99 16.61 8.00
CA SER A 520 24.37 16.56 7.52
C SER A 520 25.02 15.18 7.72
N GLU A 521 24.74 14.52 8.84
CA GLU A 521 25.24 13.17 9.18
C GLU A 521 24.71 12.08 8.25
N PHE A 522 23.57 12.31 7.60
CA PHE A 522 22.92 11.35 6.69
C PHE A 522 23.08 11.71 5.21
N SER A 523 23.88 12.73 4.90
CA SER A 523 24.13 13.21 3.53
C SER A 523 24.82 12.19 2.61
N ASN A 524 25.45 11.17 3.20
CA ASN A 524 26.05 10.04 2.47
C ASN A 524 25.01 9.05 1.89
N GLY A 525 23.72 9.30 2.07
CA GLY A 525 22.66 8.43 1.57
C GLY A 525 22.46 7.14 2.37
N SER A 526 23.03 7.00 3.57
CA SER A 526 22.94 5.81 4.42
C SER A 526 21.53 5.54 4.97
N MET A 527 20.69 6.57 5.10
CA MET A 527 19.36 6.44 5.68
C MET A 527 18.35 5.91 4.63
N THR A 528 17.70 4.80 4.95
CA THR A 528 16.59 4.22 4.18
C THR A 528 15.58 3.61 5.15
N LYS A 529 14.28 3.75 4.88
CA LYS A 529 13.27 3.15 5.75
C LYS A 529 13.43 1.63 5.85
N ARG A 530 13.03 1.04 6.98
CA ARG A 530 13.15 -0.39 7.28
C ARG A 530 11.81 -1.09 7.11
N LEU A 531 11.75 -2.11 6.25
CA LEU A 531 10.60 -3.01 6.12
C LEU A 531 10.89 -4.34 6.82
N ILE A 532 10.10 -4.70 7.83
CA ILE A 532 10.34 -5.87 8.68
C ILE A 532 9.31 -6.95 8.37
N PHE A 533 9.76 -8.17 8.11
CA PHE A 533 8.91 -9.34 7.98
C PHE A 533 9.12 -10.34 9.11
N SER A 534 8.05 -10.60 9.85
CA SER A 534 8.00 -11.57 10.95
C SER A 534 7.11 -12.76 10.62
N ALA A 535 7.41 -13.92 11.20
CA ALA A 535 6.53 -15.09 11.17
C ALA A 535 5.37 -14.97 12.19
N TRP A 536 5.49 -14.07 13.17
CA TRP A 536 4.60 -13.98 14.33
C TRP A 536 3.81 -12.68 14.38
N SER A 537 2.50 -12.79 14.60
CA SER A 537 1.51 -11.69 14.58
C SER A 537 1.71 -10.60 15.63
N SER A 538 2.35 -10.89 16.77
CA SER A 538 2.56 -9.88 17.83
C SER A 538 3.81 -9.02 17.61
N VAL A 539 4.75 -9.48 16.79
CA VAL A 539 6.01 -8.75 16.54
C VAL A 539 5.76 -7.36 15.94
N PRO A 540 4.89 -7.20 14.92
CA PRO A 540 4.64 -5.86 14.40
C PRO A 540 4.12 -4.88 15.46
N THR A 541 3.24 -5.35 16.36
CA THR A 541 2.69 -4.50 17.42
C THR A 541 3.75 -4.17 18.47
N SER A 542 4.55 -5.14 18.92
CA SER A 542 5.55 -4.92 19.97
C SER A 542 6.71 -4.03 19.49
N VAL A 543 7.27 -4.32 18.31
CA VAL A 543 8.35 -3.52 17.70
C VAL A 543 7.89 -2.08 17.46
N ALA A 544 6.70 -1.90 16.87
CA ALA A 544 6.18 -0.57 16.58
C ALA A 544 5.90 0.25 17.84
N SER A 545 5.41 -0.41 18.91
CA SER A 545 5.15 0.24 20.20
C SER A 545 6.42 0.74 20.85
N LEU A 546 7.43 -0.12 20.97
CA LEU A 546 8.68 0.20 21.68
C LEU A 546 9.51 1.25 20.94
N LEU A 547 9.70 1.12 19.62
CA LEU A 547 10.46 2.11 18.85
C LEU A 547 9.75 3.47 18.79
N SER A 548 8.42 3.49 18.68
CA SER A 548 7.68 4.76 18.67
C SER A 548 7.67 5.44 20.03
N TYR A 549 7.55 4.67 21.11
CA TYR A 549 7.65 5.19 22.47
C TYR A 549 9.01 5.83 22.70
N GLU A 550 10.11 5.15 22.32
CA GLU A 550 11.45 5.70 22.52
C GLU A 550 11.69 6.96 21.68
N ALA A 551 11.27 6.95 20.41
CA ALA A 551 11.39 8.15 19.56
C ALA A 551 10.64 9.34 20.16
N GLU A 552 9.40 9.14 20.62
CA GLU A 552 8.63 10.20 21.28
C GLU A 552 9.27 10.64 22.60
N ARG A 553 9.72 9.71 23.45
CA ARG A 553 10.41 10.00 24.72
C ARG A 553 11.58 10.95 24.50
N ARG A 554 12.40 10.69 23.48
CA ARG A 554 13.56 11.54 23.14
C ARG A 554 13.15 12.93 22.66
N MET A 555 12.14 13.02 21.79
CA MET A 555 11.63 14.31 21.31
C MET A 555 11.08 15.20 22.43
N VAL A 556 10.58 14.61 23.53
CA VAL A 556 10.01 15.35 24.65
C VAL A 556 10.94 15.47 25.86
N ALA A 557 12.13 14.87 25.84
CA ALA A 557 13.02 14.75 27.00
C ALA A 557 13.46 16.10 27.59
N GLU A 558 13.69 17.11 26.75
CA GLU A 558 14.09 18.46 27.16
C GLU A 558 12.88 19.43 27.27
N SER A 559 11.66 18.88 27.23
CA SER A 559 10.42 19.64 27.36
C SER A 559 9.99 19.79 28.83
N GLY A 560 8.96 20.61 29.07
CA GLY A 560 8.28 20.66 30.37
C GLY A 560 7.21 19.58 30.57
N LEU A 561 7.04 18.65 29.62
CA LEU A 561 6.00 17.62 29.66
C LEU A 561 6.50 16.40 30.44
N THR A 562 6.03 16.26 31.68
CA THR A 562 6.45 15.18 32.58
C THR A 562 5.54 13.95 32.56
N GLU A 563 4.37 14.06 31.94
CA GLU A 563 3.35 12.99 31.96
C GLU A 563 2.82 12.67 30.56
N ASN A 564 2.80 11.38 30.23
CA ASN A 564 2.28 10.82 28.98
C ASN A 564 0.79 10.47 29.11
N THR A 565 -0.04 11.46 29.46
CA THR A 565 -1.49 11.32 29.53
C THR A 565 -2.19 12.09 28.43
N ALA A 566 -3.41 11.68 28.07
CA ALA A 566 -4.19 12.36 27.05
C ALA A 566 -4.53 13.81 27.42
N ASP A 567 -4.62 14.12 28.73
CA ASP A 567 -4.91 15.47 29.22
C ASP A 567 -3.65 16.35 29.20
N ALA A 568 -2.51 15.86 29.71
CA ALA A 568 -1.24 16.59 29.66
C ALA A 568 -0.84 16.93 28.20
N ARG A 569 -1.05 15.98 27.28
CA ARG A 569 -0.80 16.19 25.84
C ARG A 569 -1.75 17.21 25.21
N ARG A 570 -3.01 17.28 25.63
CA ARG A 570 -4.00 18.27 25.16
C ARG A 570 -3.75 19.67 25.72
N ALA A 571 -3.08 19.77 26.87
CA ALA A 571 -2.73 21.06 27.48
C ALA A 571 -1.60 21.80 26.73
N VAL A 572 -0.88 21.14 25.83
CA VAL A 572 0.16 21.79 25.02
C VAL A 572 -0.48 22.60 23.89
N SER A 573 -0.40 23.92 23.99
CA SER A 573 -0.89 24.84 22.95
C SER A 573 -0.10 24.70 21.66
N SER A 574 -0.80 24.58 20.53
CA SER A 574 -0.15 24.56 19.22
C SER A 574 0.38 25.95 18.83
N ARG A 575 1.43 26.01 17.99
CA ARG A 575 2.14 27.26 17.68
C ARG A 575 1.68 27.96 16.40
N PHE A 576 1.06 27.22 15.49
CA PHE A 576 0.54 27.73 14.22
C PHE A 576 -0.99 27.69 14.16
N ASP A 577 -1.66 27.90 15.30
CA ASP A 577 -3.09 28.22 15.30
C ASP A 577 -3.34 29.65 14.84
N TYR A 578 -4.43 29.85 14.10
CA TYR A 578 -4.88 31.17 13.66
C TYR A 578 -5.70 31.79 14.79
N VAL A 579 -5.15 32.81 15.44
CA VAL A 579 -5.74 33.44 16.63
C VAL A 579 -6.07 34.90 16.35
N LEU A 580 -7.23 35.36 16.83
CA LEU A 580 -7.62 36.77 16.83
C LEU A 580 -7.25 37.41 18.18
N ARG A 581 -6.66 38.61 18.13
CA ARG A 581 -6.48 39.46 19.32
C ARG A 581 -7.18 40.79 19.05
N ASP A 582 -8.08 41.19 19.95
CA ASP A 582 -8.92 42.40 19.80
C ASP A 582 -9.66 42.47 18.46
N GLY A 583 -10.14 41.32 17.98
CA GLY A 583 -10.84 41.21 16.69
C GLY A 583 -9.95 41.31 15.44
N LYS A 584 -8.62 41.39 15.60
CA LYS A 584 -7.65 41.46 14.50
C LYS A 584 -6.81 40.19 14.40
N ALA A 585 -6.38 39.87 13.17
CA ALA A 585 -5.48 38.75 12.88
C ALA A 585 -4.12 38.95 13.58
N ALA A 586 -3.75 38.05 14.49
CA ALA A 586 -2.52 38.17 15.29
C ALA A 586 -1.40 37.22 14.84
N ALA A 587 -1.70 36.21 14.00
CA ALA A 587 -0.75 35.18 13.56
C ALA A 587 -0.39 35.31 12.07
N MET A 588 -0.08 36.52 11.60
CA MET A 588 0.19 36.77 10.17
C MET A 588 1.48 36.10 9.65
N SER A 589 2.51 35.95 10.49
CA SER A 589 3.72 35.17 10.12
C SER A 589 3.39 33.70 9.87
N THR A 590 2.46 33.13 10.64
CA THR A 590 1.94 31.77 10.39
C THR A 590 1.25 31.70 9.04
N LEU A 591 0.41 32.68 8.70
CA LEU A 591 -0.23 32.72 7.40
C LEU A 591 0.81 32.80 6.28
N ALA A 592 1.81 33.68 6.38
CA ALA A 592 2.86 33.83 5.36
C ALA A 592 3.64 32.53 5.11
N LEU A 593 3.89 31.72 6.14
CA LEU A 593 4.61 30.45 6.04
C LEU A 593 3.87 29.41 5.18
N PHE A 594 2.55 29.35 5.28
CA PHE A 594 1.72 28.35 4.61
C PHE A 594 0.93 28.89 3.40
N TRP A 595 1.07 30.17 3.10
CA TRP A 595 0.42 30.80 1.95
C TRP A 595 1.25 30.62 0.68
N PRO A 596 0.75 29.94 -0.37
CA PRO A 596 1.42 29.86 -1.65
C PRO A 596 1.46 31.23 -2.33
N HIS A 597 2.64 31.79 -2.55
CA HIS A 597 2.85 33.07 -3.22
C HIS A 597 3.53 32.83 -4.58
N PRO A 598 2.76 32.71 -5.69
CA PRO A 598 3.30 32.31 -6.99
C PRO A 598 4.56 33.07 -7.44
N THR A 599 4.55 34.41 -7.34
CA THR A 599 5.67 35.23 -7.80
C THR A 599 6.91 35.07 -6.91
N LEU A 600 6.75 35.06 -5.58
CA LEU A 600 7.89 34.82 -4.69
C LEU A 600 8.38 33.37 -4.75
N ALA A 601 7.50 32.40 -4.99
CA ALA A 601 7.86 31.01 -5.18
C ALA A 601 8.78 30.85 -6.40
N GLU A 602 8.46 31.49 -7.54
CA GLU A 602 9.28 31.50 -8.75
C GLU A 602 10.63 32.22 -8.52
N ILE A 603 10.62 33.42 -7.93
CA ILE A 603 11.86 34.18 -7.65
C ILE A 603 12.78 33.41 -6.71
N GLY A 604 12.19 32.78 -5.68
CA GLY A 604 12.88 31.99 -4.68
C GLY A 604 13.18 30.55 -5.09
N ASP A 605 12.92 30.13 -6.33
CA ASP A 605 13.17 28.75 -6.74
C ASP A 605 14.67 28.43 -6.65
N PRO A 606 15.09 27.50 -5.76
CA PRO A 606 16.50 27.16 -5.60
C PRO A 606 17.13 26.68 -6.91
N LEU A 607 16.39 26.00 -7.79
CA LEU A 607 16.92 25.48 -9.06
C LEU A 607 17.35 26.59 -10.03
N THR A 608 16.80 27.78 -9.89
CA THR A 608 17.13 28.91 -10.76
C THR A 608 18.39 29.65 -10.33
N VAL A 609 18.86 29.44 -9.10
CA VAL A 609 20.05 30.10 -8.49
C VAL A 609 21.24 29.15 -8.32
N LEU A 610 21.07 27.86 -8.61
CA LEU A 610 22.17 26.91 -8.74
C LEU A 610 23.13 27.37 -9.86
N HIS A 611 24.39 26.97 -9.76
CA HIS A 611 25.40 27.25 -10.79
C HIS A 611 25.92 25.93 -11.37
N ASP A 612 26.53 26.00 -12.55
CA ASP A 612 27.06 24.84 -13.30
C ASP A 612 28.30 24.16 -12.66
N GLY A 613 28.59 24.48 -11.38
CA GLY A 613 29.78 23.98 -10.69
C GLY A 613 29.51 22.67 -9.94
N PRO A 614 30.56 21.93 -9.58
CA PRO A 614 30.42 20.57 -9.04
C PRO A 614 29.91 20.52 -7.59
N GLN A 615 30.02 21.61 -6.83
CA GLN A 615 29.69 21.66 -5.40
C GLN A 615 28.26 22.16 -5.15
N LEU A 616 27.60 21.62 -4.13
CA LEU A 616 26.37 22.22 -3.60
C LEU A 616 26.68 23.57 -2.96
N LEU A 617 25.70 24.46 -3.05
CA LEU A 617 25.74 25.70 -2.31
C LEU A 617 25.18 25.50 -0.90
N GLU A 618 25.76 26.21 0.06
CA GLU A 618 25.18 26.39 1.38
C GLU A 618 23.88 27.21 1.30
N ALA A 619 22.93 26.92 2.19
CA ALA A 619 21.62 27.57 2.19
C ALA A 619 21.72 29.11 2.30
N ASP A 620 22.67 29.63 3.10
CA ASP A 620 22.89 31.07 3.26
C ASP A 620 23.42 31.77 1.99
N VAL A 621 24.21 31.06 1.19
CA VAL A 621 24.70 31.59 -0.10
C VAL A 621 23.52 31.70 -1.07
N VAL A 622 22.66 30.70 -1.11
CA VAL A 622 21.45 30.69 -1.93
C VAL A 622 20.46 31.76 -1.47
N ARG A 623 20.28 31.91 -0.16
CA ARG A 623 19.49 32.99 0.45
C ARG A 623 19.99 34.37 0.01
N THR A 624 21.29 34.61 0.07
CA THR A 624 21.88 35.89 -0.37
C THR A 624 21.57 36.17 -1.84
N ARG A 625 21.74 35.18 -2.74
CA ARG A 625 21.43 35.32 -4.17
C ARG A 625 19.95 35.61 -4.43
N VAL A 626 19.04 34.95 -3.72
CA VAL A 626 17.60 35.21 -3.84
C VAL A 626 17.25 36.60 -3.31
N ASN A 627 17.85 37.01 -2.19
CA ASN A 627 17.69 38.36 -1.65
C ASN A 627 18.13 39.43 -2.66
N ASP A 628 19.25 39.23 -3.35
CA ASP A 628 19.73 40.14 -4.39
C ASP A 628 18.79 40.19 -5.62
N ARG A 629 18.20 39.05 -5.99
CA ARG A 629 17.17 38.99 -7.04
C ARG A 629 15.91 39.73 -6.67
N ILE A 630 15.42 39.56 -5.44
CA ILE A 630 14.25 40.29 -4.93
C ILE A 630 14.52 41.80 -4.97
N ARG A 631 15.69 42.25 -4.48
CA ARG A 631 16.09 43.68 -4.55
C ARG A 631 16.21 44.21 -5.97
N SER A 632 16.61 43.37 -6.92
CA SER A 632 16.76 43.77 -8.32
C SER A 632 15.42 43.78 -9.07
N ALA A 633 14.46 42.96 -8.66
CA ALA A 633 13.14 42.85 -9.29
C ALA A 633 12.25 44.07 -8.99
N VAL A 634 12.40 44.68 -7.81
CA VAL A 634 11.80 45.96 -7.46
C VAL A 634 12.79 46.72 -6.59
N VAL A 635 13.14 47.95 -6.97
CA VAL A 635 13.90 48.88 -6.12
C VAL A 635 12.92 49.53 -5.14
N PRO A 636 12.87 49.12 -3.86
CA PRO A 636 12.08 49.83 -2.86
C PRO A 636 12.74 51.19 -2.63
N PRO A 637 12.00 52.25 -2.25
CA PRO A 637 12.62 53.45 -1.71
C PRO A 637 13.58 53.06 -0.57
N ASP A 638 14.78 53.62 -0.50
CA ASP A 638 15.86 53.20 0.44
C ASP A 638 15.45 53.20 1.94
N ASP A 639 14.34 53.85 2.28
CA ASP A 639 13.78 53.99 3.64
C ASP A 639 12.58 53.07 3.93
N ASP A 640 12.10 52.27 2.97
CA ASP A 640 10.85 51.50 3.11
C ASP A 640 11.10 50.05 3.61
N ARG A 641 11.69 49.97 4.82
CA ARG A 641 11.89 48.71 5.55
C ARG A 641 10.63 48.37 6.35
N SER A 642 10.14 47.15 6.18
CA SER A 642 9.05 46.64 7.01
C SER A 642 9.57 46.17 8.38
N ASP A 643 8.81 46.45 9.44
CA ASP A 643 9.06 45.92 10.80
C ASP A 643 8.81 44.40 10.92
N ALA A 644 8.10 43.80 9.96
CA ALA A 644 7.77 42.37 9.98
C ALA A 644 7.85 41.72 8.61
N ALA A 645 8.42 40.51 8.55
CA ALA A 645 8.59 39.73 7.33
C ALA A 645 7.26 39.48 6.57
N TRP A 646 6.17 39.22 7.29
CA TRP A 646 4.87 38.92 6.68
C TRP A 646 4.26 40.13 5.94
N VAL A 647 4.54 41.36 6.39
CA VAL A 647 4.06 42.57 5.71
C VAL A 647 4.75 42.68 4.35
N ALA A 648 6.07 42.55 4.32
CA ALA A 648 6.84 42.54 3.07
C ALA A 648 6.40 41.40 2.14
N TYR A 649 6.09 40.22 2.70
CA TYR A 649 5.61 39.06 1.94
C TYR A 649 4.26 39.32 1.23
N PHE A 650 3.25 39.83 1.95
CA PHE A 650 1.92 40.05 1.38
C PHE A 650 1.82 41.32 0.54
N ALA A 651 2.65 42.32 0.81
CA ALA A 651 2.74 43.53 0.00
C ALA A 651 3.50 43.30 -1.33
N TRP A 652 4.27 42.21 -1.44
CA TRP A 652 4.90 41.81 -2.70
C TRP A 652 3.85 41.41 -3.76
N PRO A 653 3.90 41.96 -4.98
CA PRO A 653 2.95 41.65 -6.05
C PRO A 653 2.91 40.16 -6.39
N GLY A 654 1.71 39.64 -6.68
CA GLY A 654 1.53 38.24 -7.09
C GLY A 654 1.28 37.25 -5.95
N SER A 655 0.86 37.72 -4.77
CA SER A 655 0.43 36.87 -3.65
C SER A 655 -0.84 36.06 -3.94
N TRP A 656 -1.55 36.33 -5.04
CA TRP A 656 -2.75 35.62 -5.46
C TRP A 656 -2.64 35.24 -6.95
N PRO A 657 -3.15 34.07 -7.38
CA PRO A 657 -3.14 33.68 -8.78
C PRO A 657 -3.86 34.71 -9.67
N VAL A 658 -3.31 34.94 -10.86
CA VAL A 658 -3.92 35.80 -11.89
C VAL A 658 -5.20 35.13 -12.42
N GLY A 659 -6.27 35.90 -12.62
CA GLY A 659 -7.56 35.42 -13.14
C GLY A 659 -8.71 35.46 -12.12
N PRO A 660 -8.72 34.62 -11.07
CA PRO A 660 -9.85 34.52 -10.14
C PRO A 660 -9.99 35.75 -9.24
N GLN A 661 -11.24 36.09 -8.91
CA GLN A 661 -11.56 37.15 -7.96
C GLN A 661 -10.94 36.86 -6.58
N ARG A 662 -10.27 37.86 -6.00
CA ARG A 662 -9.71 37.79 -4.64
C ARG A 662 -10.83 37.63 -3.62
N ARG A 663 -10.89 36.47 -2.96
CA ARG A 663 -11.94 36.09 -2.02
C ARG A 663 -11.34 35.50 -0.76
N SER A 664 -11.47 36.20 0.37
CA SER A 664 -10.91 35.76 1.65
C SER A 664 -11.56 34.49 2.18
N ASP A 665 -12.86 34.30 1.92
CA ASP A 665 -13.60 33.09 2.26
C ASP A 665 -13.11 31.88 1.46
N ALA A 666 -12.86 32.04 0.16
CA ALA A 666 -12.30 31.00 -0.68
C ALA A 666 -10.86 30.66 -0.26
N ALA A 667 -10.02 31.66 -0.01
CA ALA A 667 -8.65 31.45 0.47
C ALA A 667 -8.63 30.66 1.79
N ALA A 668 -9.45 31.09 2.76
CA ALA A 668 -9.55 30.43 4.06
C ALA A 668 -10.06 28.99 3.95
N TYR A 669 -11.04 28.73 3.06
CA TYR A 669 -11.56 27.39 2.83
C TYR A 669 -10.46 26.40 2.42
N TRP A 670 -9.64 26.77 1.42
CA TRP A 670 -8.57 25.89 0.92
C TRP A 670 -7.39 25.79 1.89
N LEU A 671 -7.03 26.89 2.58
CA LEU A 671 -5.98 26.90 3.61
C LEU A 671 -6.36 26.13 4.87
N ALA A 672 -7.67 26.01 5.18
CA ALA A 672 -8.14 25.12 6.24
C ALA A 672 -8.02 23.64 5.85
N GLY A 673 -7.73 23.33 4.58
CA GLY A 673 -7.66 21.97 4.05
C GLY A 673 -9.01 21.41 3.61
N HIS A 674 -10.08 22.23 3.54
CA HIS A 674 -11.38 21.77 3.05
C HIS A 674 -11.35 21.53 1.52
N GLY A 675 -12.09 20.50 1.06
CA GLY A 675 -12.21 20.14 -0.36
C GLY A 675 -11.82 18.70 -0.73
N GLY A 676 -11.45 17.85 0.24
CA GLY A 676 -11.26 16.39 0.05
C GLY A 676 -12.48 15.56 0.48
N ALA A 677 -12.55 14.29 0.07
CA ALA A 677 -13.66 13.37 0.34
C ALA A 677 -13.87 12.99 1.83
N THR A 678 -13.03 13.47 2.75
CA THR A 678 -13.18 13.26 4.20
C THR A 678 -14.24 14.20 4.78
N LYS A 679 -15.48 13.69 4.88
CA LYS A 679 -16.55 14.25 5.71
C LYS A 679 -16.26 14.00 7.19
N ASP A 680 -15.44 14.83 7.82
CA ASP A 680 -15.50 15.03 9.27
C ASP A 680 -15.62 16.53 9.54
N SER A 681 -16.80 16.93 9.99
CA SER A 681 -17.29 18.31 10.08
C SER A 681 -17.17 18.90 11.48
N GLU A 682 -16.15 18.53 12.26
CA GLU A 682 -16.00 18.99 13.65
C GLU A 682 -14.77 19.90 13.84
N ILE A 683 -14.68 20.99 13.08
CA ILE A 683 -13.91 22.18 13.48
C ILE A 683 -14.66 23.43 12.97
N ALA A 684 -15.80 23.74 13.57
CA ALA A 684 -16.64 24.88 13.19
C ALA A 684 -16.11 26.24 13.70
N ASP A 685 -15.14 26.25 14.63
CA ASP A 685 -14.71 27.50 15.31
C ASP A 685 -13.47 28.16 14.67
N SER A 686 -12.68 27.42 13.87
CA SER A 686 -11.44 27.95 13.22
C SER A 686 -11.68 28.74 11.94
N GLY A 687 -12.86 28.61 11.32
CA GLY A 687 -13.17 29.23 10.03
C GLY A 687 -13.22 30.75 10.09
N GLY A 688 -13.66 31.33 11.21
CA GLY A 688 -13.72 32.78 11.40
C GLY A 688 -12.34 33.43 11.49
N ALA A 689 -11.45 32.87 12.32
CA ALA A 689 -10.11 33.42 12.50
C ALA A 689 -9.29 33.37 11.21
N LEU A 690 -9.24 32.23 10.52
CA LEU A 690 -8.49 32.10 9.27
C LEU A 690 -9.03 33.01 8.16
N ARG A 691 -10.36 33.20 8.09
CA ARG A 691 -10.97 34.16 7.16
C ARG A 691 -10.51 35.59 7.39
N GLU A 692 -10.42 36.03 8.64
CA GLU A 692 -9.90 37.37 8.96
C GLU A 692 -8.40 37.51 8.64
N HIS A 693 -7.61 36.44 8.84
CA HIS A 693 -6.20 36.44 8.41
C HIS A 693 -6.08 36.54 6.88
N ALA A 694 -6.85 35.75 6.14
CA ALA A 694 -6.87 35.80 4.67
C ALA A 694 -7.37 37.15 4.14
N LYS A 695 -8.35 37.76 4.81
CA LYS A 695 -8.81 39.12 4.51
C LYS A 695 -7.69 40.13 4.71
N ALA A 696 -7.03 40.12 5.88
CA ALA A 696 -5.92 41.01 6.20
C ALA A 696 -4.76 40.88 5.20
N ALA A 697 -4.48 39.67 4.68
CA ALA A 697 -3.48 39.45 3.65
C ALA A 697 -3.90 40.01 2.27
N LEU A 698 -5.15 39.77 1.85
CA LEU A 698 -5.64 40.20 0.53
C LEU A 698 -5.90 41.71 0.43
N GLU A 699 -6.17 42.37 1.57
CA GLU A 699 -6.34 43.82 1.68
C GLU A 699 -5.01 44.58 1.75
N GLN A 700 -3.86 43.89 1.89
CA GLN A 700 -2.56 44.56 1.80
C GLN A 700 -2.38 45.17 0.41
N PRO A 701 -2.10 46.49 0.30
CA PRO A 701 -1.83 47.11 -0.98
C PRO A 701 -0.53 46.52 -1.57
N PRO A 702 -0.48 46.27 -2.89
CA PRO A 702 0.74 45.81 -3.54
C PRO A 702 1.76 46.97 -3.57
N SER A 703 2.56 47.07 -2.51
CA SER A 703 3.65 48.02 -2.32
C SER A 703 4.89 47.24 -1.86
N PRO A 704 5.84 46.94 -2.75
CA PRO A 704 6.97 46.07 -2.39
C PRO A 704 7.83 46.71 -1.28
N HIS A 705 7.81 46.12 -0.09
CA HIS A 705 8.67 46.49 1.04
C HIS A 705 9.84 45.50 1.17
N TRP A 706 10.96 45.97 1.72
CA TRP A 706 12.10 45.09 2.02
C TRP A 706 12.05 44.53 3.46
N HIS A 707 12.43 43.26 3.61
CA HIS A 707 12.74 42.62 4.89
C HIS A 707 13.84 41.56 4.70
N GLU A 708 14.74 41.39 5.67
CA GLU A 708 15.89 40.48 5.56
C GLU A 708 15.53 38.99 5.41
N ASP A 709 14.38 38.61 5.97
CA ASP A 709 13.83 37.25 5.92
C ASP A 709 12.87 37.01 4.75
N LEU A 710 12.66 37.99 3.87
CA LEU A 710 11.79 37.80 2.70
C LEU A 710 12.34 36.71 1.76
N GLY A 711 13.66 36.67 1.55
CA GLY A 711 14.30 35.58 0.79
C GLY A 711 14.15 34.21 1.45
N LEU A 712 14.15 34.13 2.79
CA LEU A 712 13.89 32.88 3.50
C LEU A 712 12.45 32.39 3.28
N LEU A 713 11.46 33.28 3.30
CA LEU A 713 10.08 32.93 2.99
C LEU A 713 9.91 32.53 1.53
N ALA A 714 10.56 33.21 0.58
CA ALA A 714 10.54 32.85 -0.83
C ALA A 714 11.16 31.47 -1.10
N LEU A 715 12.26 31.15 -0.41
CA LEU A 715 12.99 29.88 -0.57
C LEU A 715 12.36 28.71 0.17
N HIS A 716 12.00 28.89 1.45
CA HIS A 716 11.81 27.77 2.37
C HIS A 716 10.43 27.71 3.02
N SER A 717 9.50 28.63 2.68
CA SER A 717 8.14 28.52 3.21
C SER A 717 7.45 27.27 2.66
N PRO A 718 6.80 26.45 3.50
CA PRO A 718 6.00 25.31 3.06
C PRO A 718 4.97 25.65 1.98
N GLY A 719 4.37 26.85 2.03
CA GLY A 719 3.45 27.33 0.99
C GLY A 719 4.11 27.41 -0.40
N ASN A 720 5.30 28.00 -0.48
CA ASN A 720 6.02 28.15 -1.74
C ASN A 720 6.68 26.83 -2.18
N ILE A 721 7.16 26.02 -1.24
CA ILE A 721 7.69 24.69 -1.54
C ILE A 721 6.62 23.79 -2.15
N ALA A 722 5.43 23.74 -1.54
CA ALA A 722 4.30 22.97 -2.04
C ALA A 722 3.86 23.46 -3.43
N TYR A 723 3.82 24.78 -3.64
CA TYR A 723 3.50 25.37 -4.93
C TYR A 723 4.47 24.92 -6.02
N ARG A 724 5.78 25.05 -5.79
CA ARG A 724 6.80 24.66 -6.77
C ARG A 724 6.81 23.16 -7.05
N ALA A 725 6.64 22.32 -6.04
CA ALA A 725 6.64 20.87 -6.23
C ALA A 725 5.48 20.40 -7.11
N LEU A 726 4.27 20.95 -6.89
CA LEU A 726 3.11 20.68 -7.72
C LEU A 726 3.21 21.35 -9.10
N LEU A 727 3.82 22.52 -9.19
CA LEU A 727 4.03 23.22 -10.47
C LEU A 727 4.90 22.40 -11.42
N ARG A 728 5.96 21.75 -10.92
CA ARG A 728 6.94 21.03 -11.76
C ARG A 728 6.44 19.73 -12.38
N ILE A 729 5.35 19.17 -11.87
CA ILE A 729 4.74 17.98 -12.45
C ILE A 729 3.71 18.30 -13.54
N CYS A 730 3.28 19.56 -13.63
CA CYS A 730 2.42 20.06 -14.71
C CYS A 730 3.26 20.35 -15.96
N ASP A 731 2.79 19.90 -17.12
CA ASP A 731 3.50 20.10 -18.39
C ASP A 731 3.18 21.49 -18.99
N GLU A 732 1.89 21.86 -19.03
CA GLU A 732 1.38 23.18 -19.44
C GLU A 732 0.31 23.65 -18.44
N ILE A 733 0.16 24.96 -18.25
CA ILE A 733 -0.74 25.54 -17.24
C ILE A 733 -1.66 26.56 -17.90
N ASP A 734 -2.90 26.13 -18.13
CA ASP A 734 -4.01 27.02 -18.44
C ASP A 734 -4.56 27.72 -17.19
N ASP A 735 -5.55 28.59 -17.37
CA ASP A 735 -6.15 29.37 -16.28
C ASP A 735 -6.85 28.48 -15.24
N ASP A 736 -7.47 27.38 -15.66
CA ASP A 736 -8.18 26.45 -14.78
C ASP A 736 -7.18 25.67 -13.91
N LEU A 737 -6.12 25.14 -14.52
CA LEU A 737 -5.06 24.42 -13.82
C LEU A 737 -4.30 25.34 -12.88
N ARG A 738 -4.10 26.63 -13.23
CA ARG A 738 -3.47 27.62 -12.35
C ARG A 738 -4.25 27.80 -11.04
N ILE A 739 -5.57 27.84 -11.12
CA ILE A 739 -6.45 27.94 -9.94
C ILE A 739 -6.34 26.68 -9.09
N VAL A 740 -6.41 25.51 -9.73
CA VAL A 740 -6.32 24.21 -9.02
C VAL A 740 -4.95 24.01 -8.39
N LEU A 741 -3.88 24.40 -9.07
CA LEU A 741 -2.51 24.37 -8.54
C LEU A 741 -2.40 25.18 -7.23
N TRP A 742 -2.89 26.42 -7.21
CA TRP A 742 -2.84 27.23 -6.00
C TRP A 742 -3.65 26.60 -4.86
N ARG A 743 -4.85 26.08 -5.16
CA ARG A 743 -5.72 25.41 -4.17
C ARG A 743 -5.05 24.15 -3.60
N SER A 744 -4.51 23.30 -4.48
CA SER A 744 -3.79 22.08 -4.09
C SER A 744 -2.54 22.39 -3.27
N ALA A 745 -1.78 23.42 -3.64
CA ALA A 745 -0.63 23.90 -2.86
C ALA A 745 -1.03 24.42 -1.48
N ALA A 746 -2.11 25.19 -1.38
CA ALA A 746 -2.62 25.68 -0.09
C ALA A 746 -3.04 24.54 0.84
N ARG A 747 -3.71 23.51 0.31
CA ARG A 747 -4.10 22.32 1.06
C ARG A 747 -2.90 21.49 1.49
N LEU A 748 -1.92 21.28 0.60
CA LEU A 748 -0.68 20.56 0.91
C LEU A 748 0.14 21.31 1.97
N ALA A 749 0.23 22.63 1.87
CA ALA A 749 0.86 23.48 2.88
C ALA A 749 0.18 23.36 4.24
N ASN A 750 -1.16 23.27 4.29
CA ASN A 750 -1.87 22.97 5.54
C ASN A 750 -1.56 21.56 6.07
N GLY A 751 -1.43 20.55 5.20
CA GLY A 751 -0.92 19.23 5.59
C GLY A 751 0.45 19.32 6.29
N ILE A 752 1.39 20.09 5.72
CA ILE A 752 2.70 20.35 6.32
C ILE A 752 2.57 21.15 7.64
N ARG A 753 1.62 22.10 7.73
CA ARG A 753 1.32 22.81 8.98
C ARG A 753 0.93 21.84 10.09
N THR A 754 0.10 20.83 9.80
CA THR A 754 -0.30 19.84 10.82
C THR A 754 0.89 19.04 11.35
N LEU A 755 1.90 18.75 10.52
CA LEU A 755 3.14 18.12 10.95
C LEU A 755 3.92 19.03 11.91
N PHE A 756 4.12 20.30 11.57
CA PHE A 756 4.85 21.23 12.43
C PHE A 756 4.06 21.73 13.65
N ASN A 757 2.75 21.51 13.70
CA ASN A 757 1.91 21.77 14.87
C ASN A 757 1.83 20.59 15.85
N ARG A 758 2.48 19.47 15.54
CA ARG A 758 2.51 18.31 16.42
C ARG A 758 3.37 18.60 17.64
N MET A 759 2.88 18.25 18.83
CA MET A 759 3.53 18.56 20.11
C MET A 759 4.98 18.06 20.19
N ASP A 760 5.20 16.81 19.82
CA ASP A 760 6.52 16.16 19.78
C ASP A 760 7.45 16.85 18.76
N VAL A 761 6.95 17.21 17.58
CA VAL A 761 7.72 17.96 16.57
C VAL A 761 8.12 19.36 17.06
N MET A 762 7.21 20.05 17.75
CA MET A 762 7.50 21.36 18.33
C MET A 762 8.62 21.29 19.37
N PHE A 763 8.60 20.27 20.24
CA PHE A 763 9.65 20.07 21.24
C PHE A 763 10.97 19.62 20.61
N LEU A 764 10.92 18.76 19.58
CA LEU A 764 12.10 18.41 18.80
C LEU A 764 12.77 19.65 18.17
N LEU A 765 12.01 20.53 17.53
CA LEU A 765 12.59 21.72 16.90
C LEU A 765 13.14 22.72 17.91
N ASP A 766 12.51 22.84 19.09
CA ASP A 766 13.07 23.61 20.21
C ASP A 766 14.39 23.00 20.70
N GLN A 767 14.49 21.67 20.74
CA GLN A 767 15.70 20.96 21.14
C GLN A 767 16.84 21.16 20.11
N ILE A 768 16.52 21.16 18.81
CA ILE A 768 17.54 21.32 17.74
C ILE A 768 18.04 22.78 17.65
N TYR A 769 17.14 23.77 17.66
CA TYR A 769 17.48 25.17 17.36
C TYR A 769 17.42 26.12 18.57
N GLY A 770 17.03 25.62 19.74
CA GLY A 770 16.78 26.45 20.91
C GLY A 770 15.52 27.31 20.78
N LYS A 771 15.32 28.18 21.78
CA LYS A 771 14.14 29.07 21.90
C LYS A 771 14.46 30.55 21.67
N GLU A 772 15.68 30.87 21.23
CA GLU A 772 16.14 32.26 21.05
C GLU A 772 15.50 32.93 19.84
N GLN A 773 15.24 32.16 18.78
CA GLN A 773 14.57 32.64 17.57
C GLN A 773 13.09 32.22 17.55
N PRO A 774 12.21 32.96 16.84
CA PRO A 774 10.81 32.60 16.75
C PRO A 774 10.62 31.29 15.99
N TYR A 775 9.65 30.47 16.42
CA TYR A 775 9.41 29.12 15.91
C TYR A 775 9.25 29.04 14.38
N TRP A 776 8.61 30.03 13.75
CA TRP A 776 8.46 30.05 12.28
C TRP A 776 9.81 30.10 11.55
N ARG A 777 10.84 30.73 12.14
CA ARG A 777 12.19 30.79 11.58
C ARG A 777 12.92 29.46 11.76
N SER A 778 12.75 28.79 12.90
CA SER A 778 13.26 27.41 13.10
C SER A 778 12.67 26.43 12.08
N VAL A 779 11.39 26.58 11.72
CA VAL A 779 10.76 25.75 10.68
C VAL A 779 11.36 26.02 9.30
N LEU A 780 11.59 27.29 8.93
CA LEU A 780 12.27 27.61 7.66
C LEU A 780 13.69 27.05 7.61
N GLN A 781 14.44 27.16 8.72
CA GLN A 781 15.77 26.58 8.83
C GLN A 781 15.75 25.06 8.66
N TYR A 782 14.83 24.36 9.35
CA TYR A 782 14.69 22.91 9.21
C TYR A 782 14.31 22.49 7.79
N CYS A 783 13.46 23.27 7.11
CA CYS A 783 13.13 23.04 5.70
C CYS A 783 14.33 23.24 4.76
N ALA A 784 15.23 24.18 5.08
CA ALA A 784 16.47 24.42 4.34
C ALA A 784 17.49 23.30 4.59
N ASP A 785 17.79 23.02 5.85
CA ASP A 785 18.72 21.99 6.32
C ASP A 785 18.36 20.61 5.73
N GLY A 786 17.08 20.26 5.78
CA GLY A 786 16.53 19.01 5.26
C GLY A 786 16.15 19.03 3.78
N ASN A 787 16.39 20.12 3.05
CA ASN A 787 16.10 20.23 1.62
C ASN A 787 14.66 19.84 1.26
N LEU A 788 13.66 20.31 2.04
CA LEU A 788 12.26 19.90 1.87
C LEU A 788 11.74 20.12 0.44
N GLN A 789 12.27 21.14 -0.26
CA GLN A 789 11.99 21.35 -1.69
C GLN A 789 12.32 20.13 -2.55
N SER A 790 13.55 19.62 -2.46
CA SER A 790 14.01 18.46 -3.24
C SER A 790 13.22 17.20 -2.86
N VAL A 791 12.93 17.03 -1.57
CA VAL A 791 12.15 15.89 -1.05
C VAL A 791 10.73 15.88 -1.63
N LEU A 792 10.05 17.02 -1.67
CA LEU A 792 8.70 17.10 -2.27
C LEU A 792 8.73 16.99 -3.79
N ASP A 793 9.77 17.48 -4.47
CA ASP A 793 9.94 17.29 -5.91
C ASP A 793 10.11 15.81 -6.27
N GLU A 794 10.93 15.06 -5.52
CA GLU A 794 11.06 13.61 -5.66
C GLU A 794 9.73 12.89 -5.40
N TYR A 795 9.00 13.29 -4.36
CA TYR A 795 7.73 12.64 -4.01
C TYR A 795 6.63 12.93 -5.05
N CYS A 796 6.50 14.18 -5.52
CA CYS A 796 5.53 14.53 -6.57
C CYS A 796 5.87 13.85 -7.90
N PHE A 797 7.15 13.67 -8.23
CA PHE A 797 7.58 12.89 -9.39
C PHE A 797 7.12 11.44 -9.31
N GLN A 798 7.31 10.78 -8.15
CA GLN A 798 6.84 9.42 -7.94
C GLN A 798 5.32 9.31 -8.07
N LEU A 799 4.59 10.26 -7.49
CA LEU A 799 3.13 10.32 -7.64
C LEU A 799 2.71 10.52 -9.10
N LYS A 800 3.42 11.36 -9.88
CA LYS A 800 3.19 11.55 -11.33
C LYS A 800 3.40 10.24 -12.11
N LEU A 801 4.43 9.45 -11.77
CA LEU A 801 4.73 8.19 -12.47
C LEU A 801 3.60 7.15 -12.34
N GLU A 802 2.81 7.18 -11.26
CA GLU A 802 1.65 6.27 -11.12
C GLU A 802 0.54 6.52 -12.16
N PHE A 803 0.50 7.71 -12.78
CA PHE A 803 -0.46 8.06 -13.84
C PHE A 803 0.00 7.60 -15.24
N ALA A 804 1.04 6.77 -15.34
CA ALA A 804 1.42 6.04 -16.54
C ALA A 804 1.55 6.89 -17.83
N GLY A 805 2.08 8.12 -17.69
CA GLY A 805 2.38 9.01 -18.82
C GLY A 805 1.20 9.81 -19.37
N SER A 806 0.02 9.82 -18.73
CA SER A 806 -0.98 10.86 -19.02
C SER A 806 -0.48 12.22 -18.51
N GLY A 807 -0.75 13.29 -19.26
CA GLY A 807 -0.50 14.65 -18.77
C GLY A 807 -1.27 14.90 -17.46
N ILE A 808 -0.76 15.81 -16.63
CA ILE A 808 -1.39 16.14 -15.35
C ILE A 808 -2.44 17.24 -15.58
N ASP A 809 -3.71 16.83 -15.60
CA ASP A 809 -4.85 17.75 -15.59
C ASP A 809 -5.22 18.19 -14.16
N ALA A 810 -6.25 19.03 -14.05
CA ALA A 810 -6.74 19.53 -12.77
C ALA A 810 -7.18 18.41 -11.80
N ALA A 811 -7.80 17.34 -12.30
CA ALA A 811 -8.29 16.25 -11.47
C ALA A 811 -7.12 15.39 -10.96
N ALA A 812 -6.16 15.05 -11.83
CA ALA A 812 -4.94 14.34 -11.47
C ALA A 812 -4.11 15.15 -10.46
N LEU A 813 -3.96 16.45 -10.66
CA LEU A 813 -3.23 17.33 -9.74
C LEU A 813 -3.86 17.35 -8.34
N ALA A 814 -5.19 17.44 -8.26
CA ALA A 814 -5.92 17.37 -6.99
C ALA A 814 -5.73 16.01 -6.31
N GLN A 815 -5.77 14.90 -7.06
CA GLN A 815 -5.55 13.55 -6.52
C GLN A 815 -4.11 13.35 -6.00
N ILE A 816 -3.12 13.88 -6.71
CA ILE A 816 -1.71 13.87 -6.27
C ILE A 816 -1.57 14.63 -4.95
N ALA A 817 -2.15 15.83 -4.87
CA ALA A 817 -2.13 16.61 -3.64
C ALA A 817 -2.85 15.89 -2.48
N ASP A 818 -4.01 15.26 -2.74
CA ASP A 818 -4.75 14.48 -1.75
C ASP A 818 -3.90 13.33 -1.19
N ARG A 819 -3.24 12.56 -2.06
CA ARG A 819 -2.34 11.46 -1.64
C ARG A 819 -1.18 11.95 -0.78
N ALA A 820 -0.59 13.09 -1.13
CA ALA A 820 0.47 13.71 -0.35
C ALA A 820 -0.02 14.20 1.02
N ILE A 821 -1.19 14.83 1.07
CA ILE A 821 -1.83 15.29 2.31
C ILE A 821 -2.15 14.10 3.22
N GLU A 822 -2.79 13.05 2.70
CA GLU A 822 -3.16 11.86 3.47
C GLU A 822 -1.94 11.19 4.13
N ALA A 823 -0.78 11.19 3.48
CA ALA A 823 0.47 10.69 4.06
C ALA A 823 0.98 11.58 5.22
N LEU A 824 0.92 12.91 5.06
CA LEU A 824 1.30 13.88 6.08
C LEU A 824 0.36 13.88 7.29
N THR A 825 -0.94 13.72 7.04
CA THR A 825 -2.00 13.80 8.05
C THR A 825 -2.44 12.44 8.55
N LEU A 826 -1.59 11.40 8.42
CA LEU A 826 -1.91 10.07 8.90
C LEU A 826 -2.34 10.15 10.38
N ARG A 827 -3.56 9.69 10.65
CA ARG A 827 -4.12 9.71 12.00
C ARG A 827 -3.24 8.88 12.94
N THR A 828 -2.98 9.40 14.13
CA THR A 828 -2.21 8.68 15.15
C THR A 828 -2.87 7.35 15.48
N SER A 829 -2.10 6.25 15.45
CA SER A 829 -2.55 4.96 15.99
C SER A 829 -2.17 4.85 17.46
N ARG A 830 -2.95 4.06 18.21
CA ARG A 830 -2.60 3.61 19.56
C ARG A 830 -2.61 2.09 19.60
N TYR A 831 -1.48 1.50 19.95
CA TYR A 831 -1.39 0.07 20.23
C TYR A 831 -1.52 -0.14 21.73
N THR A 832 -2.02 -1.32 22.12
CA THR A 832 -2.29 -1.64 23.52
C THR A 832 -1.37 -2.76 23.95
N ALA A 833 -0.50 -2.46 24.92
CA ALA A 833 0.19 -3.47 25.72
C ALA A 833 -0.64 -3.83 26.96
N ARG A 834 -0.30 -4.93 27.63
CA ARG A 834 -0.94 -5.37 28.88
C ARG A 834 0.07 -5.47 30.02
N ALA A 835 -0.34 -5.03 31.21
CA ALA A 835 0.37 -5.31 32.46
C ALA A 835 0.08 -6.75 32.94
N THR A 836 0.93 -7.32 33.79
CA THR A 836 0.73 -8.66 34.38
C THR A 836 0.18 -8.61 35.81
N GLU A 837 0.47 -7.55 36.57
CA GLU A 837 0.16 -7.46 38.02
C GLU A 837 -1.29 -6.97 38.33
N GLU A 838 -1.98 -6.35 37.37
CA GLU A 838 -3.30 -5.71 37.56
C GLU A 838 -4.36 -6.24 36.59
N GLN A 839 -4.66 -7.55 36.62
CA GLN A 839 -5.71 -8.18 35.78
C GLN A 839 -5.64 -7.79 34.28
N PHE A 840 -4.44 -7.72 33.71
CA PHE A 840 -4.22 -7.29 32.31
C PHE A 840 -4.70 -5.87 32.01
N ALA A 841 -4.40 -4.91 32.91
CA ALA A 841 -4.61 -3.49 32.65
C ALA A 841 -4.01 -3.06 31.29
N LYS A 842 -4.76 -2.24 30.55
CA LYS A 842 -4.38 -1.75 29.22
C LYS A 842 -3.36 -0.61 29.36
N ILE A 843 -2.27 -0.72 28.62
CA ILE A 843 -1.22 0.30 28.51
C ILE A 843 -1.26 0.83 27.07
N PRO A 844 -1.94 1.96 26.81
CA PRO A 844 -1.99 2.55 25.48
C PRO A 844 -0.65 3.21 25.13
N ILE A 845 -0.07 2.84 23.99
CA ILE A 845 1.16 3.41 23.46
C ILE A 845 0.85 4.09 22.12
N THR A 846 1.19 5.37 22.02
CA THR A 846 1.05 6.16 20.80
C THR A 846 2.13 5.72 19.81
N VAL A 847 1.75 5.40 18.57
CA VAL A 847 2.70 4.91 17.55
C VAL A 847 2.66 5.77 16.29
N ARG A 848 3.84 6.13 15.79
CA ARG A 848 4.03 6.99 14.60
C ARG A 848 5.36 6.72 13.88
N PHE A 849 6.47 6.68 14.62
CA PHE A 849 7.80 6.43 14.08
C PHE A 849 7.89 5.04 13.42
N ALA A 850 7.29 4.05 14.09
CA ALA A 850 7.15 2.69 13.61
C ALA A 850 5.68 2.28 13.62
N LEU A 851 5.21 1.58 12.57
CA LEU A 851 3.83 1.11 12.47
C LEU A 851 3.77 -0.37 12.07
N ARG A 852 2.66 -1.03 12.39
CA ARG A 852 2.35 -2.36 11.87
C ARG A 852 1.55 -2.27 10.56
N TYR A 853 1.82 -3.19 9.65
CA TYR A 853 1.05 -3.40 8.43
C TYR A 853 0.29 -4.73 8.50
N GLY A 854 -1.04 -4.66 8.48
CA GLY A 854 -1.95 -5.79 8.70
C GLY A 854 -2.42 -5.91 10.16
N GLY A 855 -3.54 -6.59 10.38
CA GLY A 855 -4.13 -6.84 11.69
C GLY A 855 -4.86 -8.19 11.75
N ALA A 856 -5.24 -8.64 12.95
CA ALA A 856 -6.08 -9.84 13.10
C ALA A 856 -7.48 -9.59 12.52
N VAL A 857 -8.16 -10.63 12.04
CA VAL A 857 -9.53 -10.54 11.51
C VAL A 857 -10.45 -9.96 12.59
N GLY A 858 -11.09 -8.81 12.30
CA GLY A 858 -11.95 -8.09 13.25
C GLY A 858 -11.29 -6.88 13.94
N ASP A 859 -9.99 -6.64 13.71
CA ASP A 859 -9.30 -5.46 14.20
C ASP A 859 -9.61 -4.24 13.31
N ALA A 860 -10.03 -3.12 13.92
CA ALA A 860 -10.30 -1.87 13.20
C ALA A 860 -9.06 -1.35 12.44
N GLU A 861 -7.85 -1.70 12.88
CA GLU A 861 -6.60 -1.35 12.20
C GLU A 861 -6.39 -2.10 10.86
N SER A 862 -7.07 -3.23 10.63
CA SER A 862 -7.04 -3.91 9.32
C SER A 862 -7.62 -3.05 8.19
N VAL A 863 -8.56 -2.15 8.52
CA VAL A 863 -9.19 -1.21 7.59
C VAL A 863 -8.22 -0.08 7.19
N ARG A 864 -7.14 0.14 7.95
CA ARG A 864 -6.19 1.26 7.79
C ARG A 864 -4.94 0.90 7.01
N ALA A 865 -4.77 -0.36 6.58
CA ALA A 865 -3.62 -0.79 5.82
C ALA A 865 -3.32 0.09 4.57
N PRO A 866 -4.31 0.59 3.79
CA PRO A 866 -4.03 1.50 2.68
C PRO A 866 -3.38 2.83 3.09
N GLU A 867 -3.83 3.42 4.21
CA GLU A 867 -3.30 4.68 4.74
C GLU A 867 -1.86 4.50 5.24
N VAL A 868 -1.61 3.42 5.98
CA VAL A 868 -0.28 3.08 6.51
C VAL A 868 0.72 2.85 5.37
N ARG A 869 0.32 2.15 4.30
CA ARG A 869 1.15 1.98 3.10
C ARG A 869 1.45 3.31 2.43
N ASN A 870 0.43 4.15 2.23
CA ASN A 870 0.62 5.47 1.62
C ASN A 870 1.63 6.30 2.41
N ALA A 871 1.53 6.31 3.74
CA ALA A 871 2.48 6.99 4.61
C ALA A 871 3.90 6.40 4.55
N PHE A 872 4.05 5.06 4.53
CA PHE A 872 5.37 4.43 4.40
C PHE A 872 6.03 4.74 3.05
N ASN A 873 5.26 4.78 1.95
CA ASN A 873 5.74 5.19 0.63
C ASN A 873 5.86 6.72 0.45
N SER A 874 5.59 7.51 1.48
CA SER A 874 5.93 8.95 1.51
C SER A 874 7.31 9.16 2.16
N PRO A 875 7.93 10.33 2.01
CA PRO A 875 9.20 10.60 2.69
C PRO A 875 9.06 10.77 4.21
N PHE A 876 7.84 10.94 4.73
CA PHE A 876 7.57 11.20 6.15
C PHE A 876 7.41 9.90 6.97
N TRP A 877 7.22 10.00 8.28
CA TRP A 877 6.96 8.83 9.13
C TRP A 877 5.75 7.99 8.66
N PRO A 878 5.77 6.66 8.84
CA PRO A 878 6.74 5.87 9.61
C PRO A 878 8.05 5.59 8.85
N PHE A 879 9.15 5.44 9.60
CA PHE A 879 10.46 4.99 9.10
C PHE A 879 10.69 3.49 9.26
N VAL A 880 9.94 2.85 10.15
CA VAL A 880 9.94 1.40 10.33
C VAL A 880 8.53 0.87 10.10
N LEU A 881 8.38 -0.10 9.20
CA LEU A 881 7.11 -0.78 8.98
C LEU A 881 7.31 -2.27 9.23
N ALA A 882 6.54 -2.81 10.17
CA ALA A 882 6.59 -4.23 10.49
C ALA A 882 5.33 -4.95 9.99
N SER A 883 5.50 -6.10 9.35
CA SER A 883 4.41 -6.91 8.82
C SER A 883 4.66 -8.41 9.00
N THR A 884 3.60 -9.19 8.83
CA THR A 884 3.63 -10.66 8.71
C THR A 884 3.50 -11.08 7.25
N SER A 885 2.95 -12.27 6.98
CA SER A 885 2.57 -12.73 5.63
C SER A 885 1.61 -11.80 4.89
N VAL A 886 0.84 -10.97 5.61
CA VAL A 886 -0.10 -10.03 5.00
C VAL A 886 0.59 -9.05 4.06
N GLY A 887 1.78 -8.55 4.42
CA GLY A 887 2.55 -7.61 3.59
C GLY A 887 3.55 -8.26 2.63
N GLN A 888 3.65 -9.59 2.60
CA GLN A 888 4.69 -10.30 1.84
C GLN A 888 4.41 -10.35 0.33
N GLU A 889 3.15 -10.25 -0.10
CA GLU A 889 2.76 -10.30 -1.50
C GLU A 889 1.86 -9.11 -1.91
N GLY A 890 1.70 -8.89 -3.22
CA GLY A 890 0.79 -7.89 -3.82
C GLY A 890 1.15 -6.42 -3.66
N ILE A 891 1.91 -6.03 -2.65
CA ILE A 891 2.02 -4.63 -2.21
C ILE A 891 3.38 -4.01 -2.51
N ASP A 892 3.40 -2.68 -2.76
CA ASP A 892 4.58 -1.84 -2.99
C ASP A 892 5.08 -1.17 -1.71
N PHE A 893 6.39 -1.28 -1.41
CA PHE A 893 7.04 -0.60 -0.28
C PHE A 893 8.40 0.07 -0.66
N HIS A 894 8.64 0.28 -1.95
CA HIS A 894 9.96 0.60 -2.52
C HIS A 894 10.28 2.09 -2.64
N TRP A 895 9.32 2.99 -2.37
CA TRP A 895 9.50 4.41 -2.68
C TRP A 895 10.58 5.02 -1.79
N TRP A 896 10.56 4.77 -0.49
CA TRP A 896 11.58 5.29 0.44
C TRP A 896 12.28 4.20 1.25
N SER A 897 12.15 2.94 0.80
CA SER A 897 12.85 1.80 1.37
C SER A 897 13.52 0.98 0.28
N HIS A 898 14.78 0.62 0.51
CA HIS A 898 15.46 -0.47 -0.18
C HIS A 898 16.00 -1.51 0.82
N SER A 899 15.44 -1.57 2.04
CA SER A 899 15.98 -2.42 3.12
C SER A 899 14.90 -3.31 3.73
N VAL A 900 15.15 -4.62 3.68
CA VAL A 900 14.28 -5.65 4.23
C VAL A 900 14.96 -6.34 5.40
N VAL A 901 14.31 -6.28 6.56
CA VAL A 901 14.70 -6.97 7.78
C VAL A 901 13.92 -8.27 7.87
N HIS A 902 14.61 -9.40 7.68
CA HIS A 902 14.05 -10.72 7.89
C HIS A 902 14.09 -11.03 9.39
N TRP A 903 13.09 -10.52 10.12
CA TRP A 903 12.97 -10.74 11.58
C TRP A 903 12.93 -12.21 11.94
N ASN A 904 12.27 -13.00 11.09
CA ASN A 904 12.40 -14.45 11.03
C ASN A 904 12.72 -14.84 9.60
N LEU A 905 13.59 -15.84 9.42
CA LEU A 905 13.82 -16.43 8.11
C LEU A 905 12.51 -17.04 7.58
N PRO A 906 12.19 -16.84 6.29
CA PRO A 906 11.05 -17.51 5.68
C PRO A 906 11.23 -19.03 5.68
N SER A 907 10.12 -19.75 5.53
CA SER A 907 10.13 -21.21 5.39
C SER A 907 10.69 -21.68 4.05
N ASN A 908 10.70 -20.83 3.03
CA ASN A 908 11.12 -21.16 1.68
C ASN A 908 11.85 -20.02 0.95
N PRO A 909 12.57 -20.34 -0.16
CA PRO A 909 13.31 -19.35 -0.94
C PRO A 909 12.42 -18.36 -1.71
N VAL A 910 11.24 -18.79 -2.18
CA VAL A 910 10.30 -17.93 -2.91
C VAL A 910 9.82 -16.76 -2.05
N ASP A 911 9.40 -17.03 -0.82
CA ASP A 911 9.02 -16.03 0.17
C ASP A 911 10.18 -15.06 0.43
N PHE A 912 11.42 -15.54 0.35
CA PHE A 912 12.61 -14.71 0.47
C PHE A 912 12.65 -13.67 -0.66
N GLU A 913 12.57 -14.13 -1.92
CA GLU A 913 12.54 -13.27 -3.10
C GLU A 913 11.31 -12.35 -3.13
N GLN A 914 10.15 -12.84 -2.72
CA GLN A 914 8.92 -12.04 -2.65
C GLN A 914 9.02 -10.90 -1.63
N ARG A 915 9.64 -11.14 -0.47
CA ARG A 915 9.90 -10.12 0.55
C ARG A 915 10.84 -9.04 0.03
N GLU A 916 11.90 -9.42 -0.67
CA GLU A 916 12.85 -8.48 -1.29
C GLU A 916 12.23 -7.72 -2.46
N GLY A 917 11.40 -8.40 -3.26
CA GLY A 917 10.61 -7.81 -4.34
C GLY A 917 9.60 -6.76 -3.88
N ARG A 918 9.43 -6.54 -2.57
CA ARG A 918 8.66 -5.39 -2.04
C ARG A 918 9.38 -4.06 -2.18
N VAL A 919 10.72 -4.10 -2.11
CA VAL A 919 11.59 -2.91 -2.18
C VAL A 919 12.39 -2.84 -3.48
N ASN A 920 12.58 -3.98 -4.17
CA ASN A 920 13.17 -4.03 -5.51
C ASN A 920 12.09 -3.96 -6.61
N ARG A 921 11.70 -2.74 -7.01
CA ARG A 921 10.66 -2.46 -8.02
C ARG A 921 11.02 -1.25 -8.89
N PHE A 922 10.21 -1.04 -9.92
CA PHE A 922 10.29 0.11 -10.83
C PHE A 922 10.46 1.43 -10.09
N GLY A 923 11.52 2.18 -10.42
CA GLY A 923 11.84 3.46 -9.80
C GLY A 923 12.14 3.35 -8.31
N GLY A 924 12.64 2.22 -7.82
CA GLY A 924 12.98 1.97 -6.40
C GLY A 924 13.95 2.97 -5.78
N HIS A 925 13.97 3.04 -4.45
CA HIS A 925 14.78 4.01 -3.70
C HIS A 925 16.29 3.90 -3.99
N ALA A 926 16.82 2.68 -4.08
CA ALA A 926 18.23 2.45 -4.41
C ALA A 926 18.59 2.95 -5.81
N VAL A 927 17.76 2.63 -6.81
CA VAL A 927 17.90 3.12 -8.19
C VAL A 927 17.94 4.65 -8.22
N ARG A 928 16.99 5.32 -7.56
CA ARG A 928 16.93 6.78 -7.56
C ARG A 928 18.15 7.42 -6.91
N LYS A 929 18.64 6.86 -5.80
CA LYS A 929 19.89 7.31 -5.17
C LYS A 929 21.08 7.18 -6.11
N ASN A 930 21.20 6.05 -6.80
CA ASN A 930 22.31 5.82 -7.73
C ASN A 930 22.24 6.72 -8.97
N VAL A 931 21.05 6.87 -9.57
CA VAL A 931 20.81 7.80 -10.69
C VAL A 931 21.07 9.25 -10.28
N ALA A 932 20.64 9.66 -9.09
CA ALA A 932 20.91 11.00 -8.56
C ALA A 932 22.40 11.22 -8.29
N SER A 933 23.11 10.20 -7.79
CA SER A 933 24.57 10.25 -7.59
C SER A 933 25.32 10.41 -8.92
N ALA A 934 24.96 9.63 -9.93
CA ALA A 934 25.62 9.64 -11.24
C ALA A 934 25.27 10.87 -12.08
N HIS A 935 23.98 11.22 -12.19
CA HIS A 935 23.49 12.22 -13.15
C HIS A 935 22.89 13.46 -12.51
N GLY A 936 22.61 13.46 -11.20
CA GLY A 936 21.83 14.51 -10.55
C GLY A 936 22.41 15.91 -10.77
N ARG A 937 23.74 16.07 -10.76
CA ARG A 937 24.38 17.36 -11.06
C ARG A 937 24.08 17.87 -12.45
N SER A 938 24.30 17.03 -13.45
CA SER A 938 24.03 17.37 -14.84
C SER A 938 22.54 17.64 -15.07
N ALA A 939 21.67 16.87 -14.43
CA ALA A 939 20.22 17.02 -14.50
C ALA A 939 19.75 18.36 -13.90
N LEU A 940 20.31 18.77 -12.76
CA LEU A 940 20.02 20.06 -12.12
C LEU A 940 20.49 21.23 -12.99
N ALA A 941 21.70 21.19 -13.55
CA ALA A 941 22.23 22.24 -14.43
C ALA A 941 21.46 22.34 -15.76
N ALA A 942 21.01 21.20 -16.29
CA ALA A 942 20.17 21.13 -17.49
C ALA A 942 18.71 21.51 -17.23
N THR A 943 18.29 21.70 -15.97
CA THR A 943 16.91 22.04 -15.65
C THR A 943 16.56 23.41 -16.24
N ARG A 944 15.38 23.46 -16.85
CA ARG A 944 14.79 24.67 -17.44
C ARG A 944 13.40 24.85 -16.83
N PRO A 945 12.86 26.08 -16.80
CA PRO A 945 11.47 26.29 -16.39
C PRO A 945 10.54 25.34 -17.15
N GLY A 946 9.67 24.62 -16.44
CA GLY A 946 8.73 23.64 -17.00
C GLY A 946 9.27 22.22 -17.20
N LYS A 947 10.53 21.92 -16.87
CA LYS A 947 11.06 20.54 -16.88
C LYS A 947 11.41 20.05 -15.48
N HIS A 948 11.06 18.79 -15.21
CA HIS A 948 11.30 18.18 -13.91
C HIS A 948 12.76 17.65 -13.81
N PRO A 949 13.54 17.98 -12.78
CA PRO A 949 14.95 17.59 -12.70
C PRO A 949 15.15 16.07 -12.64
N TRP A 950 14.23 15.34 -12.01
CA TRP A 950 14.27 13.87 -12.02
C TRP A 950 14.04 13.27 -13.40
N GLN A 951 13.22 13.89 -14.26
CA GLN A 951 13.06 13.41 -15.64
C GLN A 951 14.38 13.52 -16.39
N ASN A 952 15.06 14.67 -16.29
CA ASN A 952 16.39 14.85 -16.90
C ASN A 952 17.41 13.82 -16.40
N ALA A 953 17.38 13.47 -15.11
CA ALA A 953 18.29 12.47 -14.54
C ALA A 953 18.04 11.07 -15.11
N PHE A 954 16.77 10.66 -15.20
CA PHE A 954 16.39 9.36 -15.77
C PHE A 954 16.59 9.28 -17.28
N ASP A 955 16.38 10.38 -18.01
CA ASP A 955 16.67 10.46 -19.45
C ASP A 955 18.17 10.34 -19.74
N ALA A 956 19.03 10.81 -18.83
CA ALA A 956 20.48 10.68 -18.94
C ALA A 956 21.00 9.27 -18.55
N ALA A 957 20.29 8.57 -17.66
CA ALA A 957 20.67 7.27 -17.09
C ALA A 957 20.44 6.06 -18.03
N ILE A 958 20.29 6.29 -19.33
CA ILE A 958 20.19 5.23 -20.36
C ILE A 958 21.58 4.83 -20.92
N ASP A 959 22.64 5.16 -20.19
CA ASP A 959 24.05 5.01 -20.55
C ASP A 959 24.63 3.61 -20.28
N HIS A 960 23.82 2.70 -19.74
CA HIS A 960 24.17 1.29 -19.46
C HIS A 960 23.35 0.30 -20.32
N PRO A 961 23.54 0.25 -21.65
CA PRO A 961 22.79 -0.65 -22.55
C PRO A 961 23.09 -2.14 -22.30
N GLU A 962 24.23 -2.48 -21.71
CA GLU A 962 24.62 -3.85 -21.36
C GLU A 962 23.72 -4.49 -20.29
N LEU A 963 23.04 -3.67 -19.47
CA LEU A 963 22.07 -4.12 -18.48
C LEU A 963 20.68 -4.38 -19.08
N GLY A 964 20.53 -4.18 -20.39
CA GLY A 964 19.29 -4.41 -21.14
C GLY A 964 18.16 -3.47 -20.73
N GLU A 965 16.92 -3.92 -20.95
CA GLU A 965 15.71 -3.09 -20.78
C GLU A 965 15.33 -2.79 -19.32
N PHE A 966 16.03 -3.38 -18.35
CA PHE A 966 15.80 -3.15 -16.93
C PHE A 966 16.47 -1.87 -16.43
N SER A 967 17.48 -1.36 -17.13
CA SER A 967 18.16 -0.10 -16.81
C SER A 967 17.38 1.11 -17.39
N PRO A 968 17.33 2.26 -16.68
CA PRO A 968 17.76 2.47 -15.29
C PRO A 968 16.70 2.06 -14.25
N TRP A 969 15.49 1.71 -14.69
CA TRP A 969 14.31 1.76 -13.83
C TRP A 969 14.21 0.66 -12.76
N TRP A 970 14.79 -0.51 -12.99
CA TRP A 970 14.84 -1.60 -12.00
C TRP A 970 16.24 -1.81 -11.44
N ILE A 971 17.28 -1.54 -12.24
CA ILE A 971 18.68 -1.73 -11.87
C ILE A 971 19.46 -0.54 -12.40
N TYR A 972 20.27 0.07 -11.53
CA TYR A 972 21.22 1.10 -11.90
C TYR A 972 22.43 1.02 -10.95
N PRO A 973 23.67 0.94 -11.46
CA PRO A 973 24.86 0.70 -10.64
C PRO A 973 25.14 1.86 -9.67
N GLY A 974 25.59 1.53 -8.46
CA GLY A 974 26.01 2.52 -7.46
C GLY A 974 26.13 1.96 -6.05
N ASP A 975 26.31 2.86 -5.09
CA ASP A 975 26.52 2.50 -3.68
C ASP A 975 25.23 2.06 -2.97
N ALA A 976 24.08 2.60 -3.37
CA ALA A 976 22.80 2.18 -2.81
C ALA A 976 22.36 0.86 -3.44
N ARG A 977 22.10 -0.14 -2.61
CA ARG A 977 21.79 -1.52 -3.00
C ARG A 977 20.60 -2.02 -2.21
N VAL A 978 19.88 -3.01 -2.72
CA VAL A 978 18.84 -3.66 -1.92
C VAL A 978 19.51 -4.32 -0.72
N GLU A 979 19.09 -3.96 0.49
CA GLU A 979 19.65 -4.48 1.72
C GLU A 979 18.83 -5.64 2.25
N ARG A 980 19.50 -6.77 2.46
CA ARG A 980 18.97 -7.95 3.15
C ARG A 980 19.57 -7.99 4.54
N LEU A 981 18.78 -7.61 5.55
CA LEU A 981 19.23 -7.60 6.93
C LEU A 981 18.68 -8.81 7.69
N ILE A 982 19.60 -9.58 8.29
CA ILE A 982 19.28 -10.78 9.08
C ILE A 982 19.94 -10.61 10.44
N VAL A 983 19.15 -10.63 11.51
CA VAL A 983 19.65 -10.60 12.89
C VAL A 983 19.47 -11.97 13.53
N HIS A 984 20.57 -12.64 13.85
CA HIS A 984 20.55 -13.97 14.46
C HIS A 984 21.22 -13.94 15.83
N PHE A 985 20.79 -14.85 16.71
CA PHE A 985 21.38 -15.00 18.03
C PHE A 985 22.73 -15.71 17.95
N PRO A 986 23.69 -15.44 18.86
CA PRO A 986 24.90 -16.23 19.00
C PRO A 986 24.58 -17.73 19.12
N LEU A 987 25.32 -18.58 18.41
CA LEU A 987 25.16 -20.05 18.39
C LEU A 987 23.80 -20.54 17.86
N SER A 988 23.04 -19.69 17.16
CA SER A 988 21.78 -20.08 16.51
C SER A 988 22.02 -20.97 15.28
N ARG A 989 21.06 -21.84 14.96
CA ARG A 989 21.05 -22.63 13.72
C ARG A 989 20.58 -21.82 12.49
N GLU A 990 20.20 -20.57 12.71
CA GLU A 990 19.64 -19.68 11.67
C GLU A 990 20.63 -19.38 10.55
N ASP A 991 21.93 -19.31 10.83
CA ASP A 991 22.93 -19.11 9.75
C ASP A 991 22.97 -20.29 8.78
N ALA A 992 23.01 -21.51 9.30
CA ALA A 992 22.97 -22.72 8.48
C ALA A 992 21.62 -22.85 7.74
N GLN A 993 20.52 -22.39 8.33
CA GLN A 993 19.23 -22.33 7.66
C GLN A 993 19.23 -21.31 6.52
N TYR A 994 19.84 -20.14 6.72
CA TYR A 994 19.94 -19.12 5.68
C TYR A 994 20.83 -19.55 4.52
N GLU A 995 21.98 -20.20 4.77
CA GLU A 995 22.81 -20.78 3.69
C GLU A 995 22.00 -21.75 2.83
N ARG A 996 21.23 -22.66 3.45
CA ARG A 996 20.34 -23.56 2.72
C ARG A 996 19.29 -22.81 1.90
N LEU A 997 18.65 -21.79 2.47
CA LEU A 997 17.63 -20.99 1.76
C LEU A 997 18.22 -20.21 0.57
N ARG A 998 19.42 -19.65 0.72
CA ARG A 998 20.12 -18.94 -0.35
C ARG A 998 20.43 -19.89 -1.50
N ASP A 999 21.00 -21.05 -1.21
CA ASP A 999 21.37 -21.99 -2.25
C ASP A 999 20.13 -22.54 -2.99
N SER A 1000 19.02 -22.76 -2.29
CA SER A 1000 17.76 -23.21 -2.90
C SER A 1000 17.09 -22.15 -3.80
N LEU A 1001 17.37 -20.85 -3.63
CA LEU A 1001 16.78 -19.78 -4.44
C LEU A 1001 17.28 -19.79 -5.89
N THR A 1002 18.59 -19.89 -6.08
CA THR A 1002 19.21 -20.00 -7.41
C THR A 1002 18.67 -21.22 -8.16
N LEU A 1003 18.46 -22.31 -7.42
CA LEU A 1003 18.03 -23.60 -7.96
C LEU A 1003 16.53 -23.61 -8.31
N TYR A 1004 15.70 -22.84 -7.58
CA TYR A 1004 14.29 -22.63 -7.91
C TYR A 1004 14.10 -22.05 -9.33
N ARG A 1005 14.94 -21.09 -9.74
CA ARG A 1005 14.86 -20.46 -11.07
C ARG A 1005 15.17 -21.43 -12.20
N MET A 1006 16.11 -22.35 -11.98
CA MET A 1006 16.56 -23.33 -12.98
C MET A 1006 15.55 -24.47 -13.25
N MET A 1007 14.65 -24.74 -12.30
CA MET A 1007 13.91 -26.01 -12.21
C MET A 1007 12.39 -25.87 -12.26
N LEU A 1008 11.87 -24.75 -12.79
CA LEU A 1008 10.44 -24.47 -12.86
C LEU A 1008 9.67 -25.68 -13.42
N GLY A 1009 8.69 -26.17 -12.66
CA GLY A 1009 7.79 -27.24 -13.12
C GLY A 1009 8.39 -28.65 -13.15
N GLN A 1010 9.53 -28.90 -12.50
CA GLN A 1010 10.13 -30.24 -12.37
C GLN A 1010 9.74 -30.95 -11.07
N PRO A 1011 9.48 -32.29 -11.09
CA PRO A 1011 9.26 -33.07 -9.87
C PRO A 1011 10.59 -33.38 -9.14
N ARG A 1012 10.54 -33.51 -7.81
CA ARG A 1012 11.68 -33.85 -6.92
C ARG A 1012 12.91 -32.99 -7.18
N GLN A 1013 12.72 -31.68 -7.07
CA GLN A 1013 13.76 -30.69 -7.34
C GLN A 1013 14.99 -30.97 -6.45
N GLU A 1014 14.80 -31.26 -5.15
CA GLU A 1014 15.87 -31.49 -4.17
C GLU A 1014 16.80 -32.66 -4.53
N ASP A 1015 16.26 -33.82 -4.90
CA ASP A 1015 17.05 -34.99 -5.32
C ASP A 1015 17.95 -34.67 -6.52
N MET A 1016 17.43 -33.90 -7.47
CA MET A 1016 18.18 -33.49 -8.65
C MET A 1016 19.28 -32.47 -8.29
N MET A 1017 19.04 -31.61 -7.29
CA MET A 1017 20.05 -30.68 -6.75
C MET A 1017 21.21 -31.42 -6.12
N GLU A 1018 20.93 -32.46 -5.31
CA GLU A 1018 21.98 -33.25 -4.68
C GLU A 1018 22.86 -33.93 -5.73
N LEU A 1019 22.24 -34.43 -6.80
CA LEU A 1019 22.92 -35.08 -7.92
C LEU A 1019 23.79 -34.10 -8.72
N LEU A 1020 23.31 -32.88 -8.99
CA LEU A 1020 24.09 -31.83 -9.67
C LEU A 1020 25.27 -31.35 -8.81
N ARG A 1021 25.07 -31.21 -7.49
CA ARG A 1021 26.14 -30.85 -6.55
C ARG A 1021 27.20 -31.93 -6.45
N GLN A 1022 26.81 -33.20 -6.33
CA GLN A 1022 27.74 -34.33 -6.31
C GLN A 1022 28.61 -34.39 -7.58
N ARG A 1023 28.14 -33.84 -8.70
CA ARG A 1023 28.86 -33.76 -9.98
C ARG A 1023 29.68 -32.48 -10.19
N GLY A 1024 29.60 -31.51 -9.27
CA GLY A 1024 30.34 -30.25 -9.39
C GLY A 1024 29.91 -29.36 -10.56
N VAL A 1025 28.67 -29.48 -11.04
CA VAL A 1025 28.15 -28.67 -12.15
C VAL A 1025 27.86 -27.25 -11.65
N ILE A 1026 28.48 -26.26 -12.28
CA ILE A 1026 28.28 -24.83 -12.02
C ILE A 1026 27.08 -24.33 -12.83
N GLU A 1027 26.34 -23.35 -12.29
CA GLU A 1027 25.11 -22.75 -12.83
C GLU A 1027 25.19 -22.40 -14.33
N SER A 1028 26.36 -21.95 -14.82
CA SER A 1028 26.60 -21.59 -16.23
C SER A 1028 26.58 -22.75 -17.23
N HIS A 1029 26.52 -24.00 -16.76
CA HIS A 1029 26.61 -25.19 -17.61
C HIS A 1029 25.27 -25.93 -17.82
N VAL A 1030 24.18 -25.49 -17.20
CA VAL A 1030 22.85 -26.10 -17.37
C VAL A 1030 22.02 -25.23 -18.32
N ALA A 1031 21.47 -25.80 -19.40
CA ALA A 1031 20.57 -25.06 -20.28
C ALA A 1031 19.39 -24.49 -19.49
N GLN A 1032 19.15 -23.19 -19.59
CA GLN A 1032 18.02 -22.54 -18.94
C GLN A 1032 16.77 -22.61 -19.82
N LEU A 1033 15.62 -22.89 -19.19
CA LEU A 1033 14.32 -22.84 -19.85
C LEU A 1033 13.88 -21.38 -20.03
N ASP A 1034 14.10 -20.81 -21.22
CA ASP A 1034 13.74 -19.43 -21.55
C ASP A 1034 12.27 -19.30 -22.00
N LEU A 1035 11.42 -18.77 -21.13
CA LEU A 1035 9.99 -18.53 -21.38
C LEU A 1035 9.68 -17.07 -21.69
N ARG A 1036 10.68 -16.25 -22.07
CA ARG A 1036 10.43 -14.86 -22.46
C ARG A 1036 9.45 -14.79 -23.64
N PRO A 1037 8.56 -13.79 -23.66
CA PRO A 1037 7.64 -13.61 -24.77
C PRO A 1037 8.43 -13.44 -26.09
N PRO A 1038 7.92 -13.97 -27.22
CA PRO A 1038 8.56 -13.78 -28.52
C PRO A 1038 8.64 -12.29 -28.87
N SER A 1039 9.84 -11.82 -29.22
CA SER A 1039 10.05 -10.45 -29.70
C SER A 1039 9.39 -10.23 -31.06
N ARG A 1040 8.80 -9.07 -31.28
CA ARG A 1040 8.32 -8.66 -32.61
C ARG A 1040 9.49 -8.63 -33.59
N SER A 1041 9.34 -9.29 -34.75
CA SER A 1041 10.21 -9.09 -35.92
C SER A 1041 9.93 -7.76 -36.60
#